data_AF-A0A814L1B9-F1
#
_entry.id   AF-A0A814L1B9-F1
#
_cell.length_a   1.000
_cell.length_b   1.000
_cell.length_c   1.000
_cell.angle_alpha   90.00
_cell.angle_beta   90.00
_cell.angle_gamma   90.00
#
_symmetry.space_group_name_H-M   'P 1'
#
loop_
_entity.id
_entity.type
_entity.pdbx_description
1 polymer ?
#
loop_
_entity_poly.entity_id
_entity_poly.type
_entity_poly.pdbx_seq_one_letter_code
_entity_poly.pdbx_strand_id
1 'polypeptide(L)'
;MDNEATTVINNGDNTDTNLPANIPTDNGSRRSSRVGSARSGRSKAASVREAPAVDGSNERKTSANGVTSPKPDVITNGDRQHSAVVNSKPASPIVPIVDTPSGEFDDDNMNQEDGHVKSEIESIFEYIHKLVTLPGLDEKMWTDGIHERIRDYLNDPDNRIMCFYIDRVLGLCVDFGVPTNPFTHLVFFIKNQAIRIFEKEQFIHEVQYGNFGGKHFSSLLRLMSGLYAPLFFGNKMWPDSIKNDFASQLHRFLATLTDIRWRMEGITKLYIPKEGLDIPIEQAAKDKELVQRLESAMVHWCRQLKDVSHSQDASIVDENSGPLEEIEFWKARSQDLLGISQQLDQQSIKQITQILKIAKSSYLSQFLKLADQLQSNTKRADNNLTFLLALKDPCHELADAKPNEIPRILPKLISLIRVIWINSEFYNRSEMLTALFRKLSNEVIRRCTAAIDLDKIFDGNIISSQKTLNECIECCQQWQEIYNNAQSLHEKFSLKGWRLDKTTIFAQIEAFIQRCRDLLDLCECQMHFARWEEGVRTELPIFGGQRGPSINRMLTEIETAFDKNLQELRKVQHTILNVKATTWHEDYNRFRSAIKDLEVMMTNVITYAFDAVKTVEQGVEALDVFTHLNSREAIRRTLDKKTVDLYNIFKYVLQTIQSIISTSSIPQSLDRFHPHYAGSAFWARNLKRRIERMMSFLNMAHFLPNVGISTNIRQQYEYVKQALDDFIQRQFKEWSYHIENEPTKKLECPLIKRINDEGYLQANFDPSLIKLFQEIKFWERLGFDIPPYATEILSRKNELRTARENVMLIVRDYNRILDKLEPNERILFKERLKVLDKKLAPGLNKITWLKPTHEYTIECRIHASELQQQVDKFKQSYLDCIKLCKKISETLLVKIDTRKIFENLEFEEYQVNKNKKILSDLVIYLESEYHICGFVERFTVH
;
A
#
# COMPACT_ATOMS: atom_id res chain seq x y z
N MET A 1 30.46 -55.23 -4.67
CA MET A 1 29.98 -53.90 -5.09
C MET A 1 30.02 -52.91 -3.93
N ASP A 2 31.14 -52.28 -3.60
CA ASP A 2 32.54 -52.74 -3.63
C ASP A 2 33.39 -51.90 -2.66
N ASN A 3 34.46 -52.54 -2.19
CA ASN A 3 35.81 -52.03 -1.95
C ASN A 3 36.16 -50.69 -2.68
N GLU A 4 37.10 -49.86 -2.22
CA GLU A 4 38.19 -50.04 -1.25
C GLU A 4 38.80 -48.67 -0.85
N ALA A 5 39.82 -48.69 0.03
CA ALA A 5 41.09 -47.93 -0.07
C ALA A 5 41.57 -47.29 1.26
N THR A 6 42.69 -47.80 1.78
CA THR A 6 43.42 -47.30 2.95
C THR A 6 44.67 -46.52 2.51
N THR A 7 45.06 -45.44 3.19
CA THR A 7 46.36 -44.74 2.97
C THR A 7 46.91 -44.14 4.26
N VAL A 8 48.24 -43.93 4.35
CA VAL A 8 48.99 -44.29 5.58
C VAL A 8 50.26 -43.45 5.84
N ILE A 9 50.34 -42.86 7.05
CA ILE A 9 51.53 -42.64 7.91
C ILE A 9 52.59 -41.53 7.59
N ASN A 10 53.21 -41.03 8.68
CA ASN A 10 54.41 -40.16 8.85
C ASN A 10 54.26 -38.66 8.53
N ASN A 11 54.74 -37.68 9.33
CA ASN A 11 55.85 -37.48 10.29
C ASN A 11 57.02 -36.67 9.69
N GLY A 12 57.49 -35.63 10.40
CA GLY A 12 58.65 -34.81 10.04
C GLY A 12 58.72 -33.47 10.80
N ASP A 13 59.67 -33.34 11.72
CA ASP A 13 59.85 -32.21 12.65
C ASP A 13 60.47 -30.94 12.02
N ASN A 14 60.30 -29.75 12.65
CA ASN A 14 61.39 -29.16 13.46
C ASN A 14 61.13 -27.78 14.13
N THR A 15 61.57 -27.72 15.40
CA THR A 15 62.27 -26.65 16.17
C THR A 15 61.76 -25.21 16.40
N ASP A 16 62.27 -24.68 17.53
CA ASP A 16 62.61 -23.29 17.90
C ASP A 16 61.58 -22.33 18.52
N THR A 17 61.43 -22.51 19.84
CA THR A 17 61.60 -21.49 20.90
C THR A 17 61.82 -20.01 20.48
N ASN A 18 61.04 -19.09 21.08
CA ASN A 18 61.48 -18.31 22.26
C ASN A 18 60.41 -17.34 22.82
N LEU A 19 60.38 -17.20 24.16
CA LEU A 19 59.82 -16.10 24.94
C LEU A 19 61.00 -15.25 25.45
N PRO A 20 60.88 -13.92 25.71
CA PRO A 20 60.46 -13.49 27.05
C PRO A 20 59.86 -12.06 27.18
N ALA A 21 59.21 -11.79 28.33
CA ALA A 21 59.41 -10.60 29.17
C ALA A 21 58.62 -10.73 30.49
N ASN A 22 59.06 -10.07 31.57
CA ASN A 22 58.56 -10.31 32.93
C ASN A 22 57.87 -9.10 33.60
N ILE A 23 57.11 -9.44 34.65
CA ILE A 23 56.58 -8.57 35.72
C ILE A 23 57.71 -7.82 36.46
N PRO A 24 57.39 -6.82 37.30
CA PRO A 24 57.59 -7.08 38.73
C PRO A 24 56.42 -6.67 39.65
N THR A 25 56.42 -7.28 40.84
CA THR A 25 55.50 -7.08 41.97
C THR A 25 55.92 -5.84 42.81
N ASP A 26 55.23 -5.37 43.87
CA ASP A 26 55.12 -6.08 45.16
C ASP A 26 54.18 -5.42 46.23
N ASN A 27 53.73 -6.27 47.18
CA ASN A 27 53.30 -6.07 48.57
C ASN A 27 52.25 -5.01 49.02
N GLY A 28 51.45 -5.35 50.07
CA GLY A 28 51.03 -4.28 51.00
C GLY A 28 50.12 -4.49 52.23
N SER A 29 49.07 -5.33 52.22
CA SER A 29 48.20 -5.65 53.39
C SER A 29 47.23 -4.60 54.05
N ARG A 30 45.99 -5.09 54.30
CA ARG A 30 45.12 -4.94 55.51
C ARG A 30 44.14 -3.75 55.77
N ARG A 31 42.87 -4.17 55.93
CA ARG A 31 41.81 -3.75 56.91
C ARG A 31 41.03 -2.42 56.79
N SER A 32 39.77 -2.57 56.36
CA SER A 32 38.54 -2.38 57.18
C SER A 32 37.99 -0.99 57.57
N SER A 33 36.65 -0.91 57.49
CA SER A 33 35.68 -0.16 58.34
C SER A 33 35.45 1.36 58.20
N ARG A 34 34.24 1.69 57.70
CA ARG A 34 33.24 2.69 58.17
C ARG A 34 33.66 4.14 58.53
N VAL A 35 33.04 5.08 57.79
CA VAL A 35 32.25 6.25 58.26
C VAL A 35 32.94 7.31 59.16
N GLY A 36 33.00 8.57 58.70
CA GLY A 36 33.00 9.73 59.62
C GLY A 36 33.46 11.10 59.09
N SER A 37 32.53 12.07 59.08
CA SER A 37 32.72 13.52 59.37
C SER A 37 33.73 14.42 58.61
N ALA A 38 33.17 15.24 57.71
CA ALA A 38 33.20 16.73 57.67
C ALA A 38 34.43 17.61 58.07
N ARG A 39 34.65 18.64 57.22
CA ARG A 39 35.20 20.01 57.51
C ARG A 39 36.69 20.16 57.92
N SER A 40 37.40 21.27 57.65
CA SER A 40 37.15 22.46 56.78
C SER A 40 38.37 23.42 56.67
N GLY A 41 38.46 24.20 55.58
CA GLY A 41 39.23 25.47 55.48
C GLY A 41 40.71 25.30 55.09
N ARG A 42 41.40 26.26 54.47
CA ARG A 42 41.21 27.72 54.21
C ARG A 42 41.88 28.07 52.83
N SER A 43 41.80 29.24 52.18
CA SER A 43 41.36 30.61 52.55
C SER A 43 41.16 31.52 51.31
N LYS A 44 40.24 32.51 51.39
CA LYS A 44 40.19 33.83 50.65
C LYS A 44 40.08 33.80 49.10
N ALA A 45 39.47 34.77 48.39
CA ALA A 45 38.65 35.99 48.67
C ALA A 45 37.65 36.15 47.48
N ALA A 46 36.39 36.60 47.58
CA ALA A 46 35.85 37.94 47.92
C ALA A 46 36.31 39.08 46.95
N SER A 47 35.46 39.98 46.40
CA SER A 47 33.98 40.11 46.44
C SER A 47 33.41 41.07 45.35
N VAL A 48 32.29 40.69 44.74
CA VAL A 48 31.11 41.49 44.27
C VAL A 48 31.12 43.03 44.43
N ARG A 49 30.80 43.83 43.38
CA ARG A 49 29.52 44.62 43.20
C ARG A 49 29.42 45.56 41.96
N GLU A 50 28.16 45.93 41.66
CA GLU A 50 27.63 47.20 41.08
C GLU A 50 27.88 47.63 39.61
N ALA A 51 26.97 48.51 39.14
CA ALA A 51 26.92 49.19 37.84
C ALA A 51 26.76 50.72 38.08
N PRO A 52 26.89 51.60 37.06
CA PRO A 52 25.68 52.13 36.40
C PRO A 52 25.87 52.48 34.91
N ALA A 53 24.93 53.23 34.33
CA ALA A 53 24.93 53.75 32.95
C ALA A 53 25.16 55.28 32.90
N VAL A 54 25.36 55.82 31.68
CA VAL A 54 25.42 57.23 31.18
C VAL A 54 26.39 57.26 29.99
N ASP A 55 26.37 58.12 28.96
CA ASP A 55 25.39 58.89 28.15
C ASP A 55 26.26 59.78 27.21
N GLY A 56 25.70 60.43 26.18
CA GLY A 56 26.41 61.35 25.27
C GLY A 56 26.76 60.69 23.91
N SER A 57 26.22 61.05 22.74
CA SER A 57 25.60 62.26 22.16
C SER A 57 26.53 63.15 21.31
N ASN A 58 25.98 63.58 20.15
CA ASN A 58 26.39 64.72 19.31
C ASN A 58 27.70 64.62 18.48
N GLU A 59 27.84 65.29 17.31
CA GLU A 59 26.95 66.25 16.62
C GLU A 59 27.17 66.32 15.08
N ARG A 60 26.14 66.78 14.32
CA ARG A 60 26.11 67.69 13.12
C ARG A 60 27.29 67.62 12.10
N LYS A 61 27.12 67.75 10.76
CA LYS A 61 26.23 68.54 9.85
C LYS A 61 26.62 68.12 8.40
N THR A 62 25.89 68.21 7.28
CA THR A 62 24.52 68.60 6.83
C THR A 62 24.26 67.76 5.53
N SER A 63 23.40 67.96 4.50
CA SER A 63 22.32 68.87 4.02
C SER A 63 21.77 68.21 2.71
N ALA A 64 20.53 68.37 2.22
CA ALA A 64 19.30 69.00 2.72
C ALA A 64 18.08 68.48 1.89
N ASN A 65 16.83 68.85 2.27
CA ASN A 65 15.51 68.47 1.71
C ASN A 65 15.07 67.01 2.04
N GLY A 66 13.84 66.66 2.44
CA GLY A 66 12.64 67.43 2.88
C GLY A 66 11.39 67.22 1.99
N VAL A 67 10.14 67.03 2.48
CA VAL A 67 9.61 66.66 3.82
C VAL A 67 8.08 66.27 3.72
N THR A 68 7.63 65.27 4.51
CA THR A 68 6.23 64.89 4.92
C THR A 68 5.02 64.72 3.94
N SER A 69 4.40 63.51 4.01
CA SER A 69 2.94 63.22 4.21
C SER A 69 1.86 63.59 3.14
N PRO A 70 0.63 63.00 3.13
CA PRO A 70 0.02 62.01 4.05
C PRO A 70 -0.60 60.71 3.42
N LYS A 71 -1.31 59.94 4.27
CA LYS A 71 -2.17 58.73 4.08
C LYS A 71 -3.54 59.03 3.37
N PRO A 72 -4.44 58.07 2.99
CA PRO A 72 -4.94 56.83 3.68
C PRO A 72 -4.87 55.50 2.84
N ASP A 73 -4.97 54.24 3.36
CA ASP A 73 -6.09 53.47 3.99
C ASP A 73 -7.23 53.05 2.99
N VAL A 74 -7.85 51.84 2.94
CA VAL A 74 -7.75 50.58 3.75
C VAL A 74 -8.49 49.35 3.08
N ILE A 75 -8.11 48.10 3.45
CA ILE A 75 -8.90 46.81 3.45
C ILE A 75 -9.08 45.86 2.20
N THR A 76 -8.67 44.58 2.42
CA THR A 76 -9.07 43.22 1.91
C THR A 76 -9.10 42.77 0.44
N ASN A 77 -8.26 41.74 0.15
CA ASN A 77 -8.56 40.33 -0.22
C ASN A 77 -9.86 39.95 -1.00
N GLY A 78 -9.75 39.00 -1.93
CA GLY A 78 -10.91 38.21 -2.41
C GLY A 78 -10.61 37.11 -3.45
N ASP A 79 -10.75 35.84 -3.05
CA ASP A 79 -10.62 34.61 -3.87
C ASP A 79 -11.74 34.41 -4.93
N ARG A 80 -11.36 33.70 -6.02
CA ARG A 80 -12.12 32.63 -6.75
C ARG A 80 -13.33 32.90 -7.68
N GLN A 81 -13.41 31.92 -8.59
CA GLN A 81 -14.58 31.36 -9.29
C GLN A 81 -15.89 31.44 -8.46
N HIS A 82 -17.07 31.67 -9.04
CA HIS A 82 -17.77 30.65 -9.85
C HIS A 82 -19.06 31.17 -10.52
N SER A 83 -19.53 30.43 -11.53
CA SER A 83 -20.93 30.13 -11.90
C SER A 83 -21.99 31.24 -12.03
N ALA A 84 -22.76 31.18 -13.13
CA ALA A 84 -23.94 32.01 -13.35
C ALA A 84 -25.16 31.58 -12.51
N VAL A 85 -26.08 32.52 -12.25
CA VAL A 85 -27.56 32.35 -12.25
C VAL A 85 -28.25 33.72 -12.08
N VAL A 86 -29.14 34.07 -13.04
CA VAL A 86 -30.44 34.80 -12.91
C VAL A 86 -30.50 36.03 -11.95
N ASN A 87 -30.87 37.26 -12.34
CA ASN A 87 -32.06 37.63 -13.13
C ASN A 87 -32.09 39.11 -13.67
N SER A 88 -33.13 39.41 -14.47
CA SER A 88 -33.82 40.71 -14.68
C SER A 88 -33.10 41.93 -15.29
N LYS A 89 -33.75 42.51 -16.32
CA LYS A 89 -33.51 43.88 -16.85
C LYS A 89 -33.96 44.96 -15.86
N PRO A 90 -33.51 46.22 -16.05
CA PRO A 90 -34.48 47.25 -16.42
C PRO A 90 -34.11 48.03 -17.71
N ALA A 91 -35.03 48.83 -18.21
CA ALA A 91 -34.85 49.71 -19.38
C ALA A 91 -34.94 51.20 -18.97
N SER A 92 -34.51 52.09 -19.88
CA SER A 92 -34.41 53.55 -19.70
C SER A 92 -34.89 54.26 -20.99
N PRO A 93 -35.25 55.57 -20.99
CA PRO A 93 -36.67 55.95 -20.94
C PRO A 93 -37.20 56.65 -22.22
N ILE A 94 -38.42 57.22 -22.13
CA ILE A 94 -39.33 57.51 -23.24
C ILE A 94 -39.75 59.00 -23.30
N VAL A 95 -39.59 59.62 -24.49
CA VAL A 95 -40.47 60.62 -25.18
C VAL A 95 -40.75 61.98 -24.48
N PRO A 96 -40.71 63.11 -25.25
CA PRO A 96 -41.96 63.79 -25.67
C PRO A 96 -42.14 63.90 -27.20
N ILE A 97 -43.39 63.93 -27.66
CA ILE A 97 -43.85 64.24 -29.03
C ILE A 97 -44.68 65.53 -28.97
N VAL A 98 -44.67 66.34 -30.03
CA VAL A 98 -45.70 67.36 -30.32
C VAL A 98 -46.04 67.27 -31.82
N ASP A 99 -47.33 67.38 -32.14
CA ASP A 99 -47.91 66.97 -33.43
C ASP A 99 -48.24 68.11 -34.41
N THR A 100 -48.47 67.70 -35.68
CA THR A 100 -49.35 68.34 -36.70
C THR A 100 -48.89 69.68 -37.34
N PRO A 101 -49.38 70.04 -38.56
CA PRO A 101 -50.54 69.51 -39.28
C PRO A 101 -50.30 68.81 -40.64
N SER A 102 -51.35 68.10 -41.06
CA SER A 102 -51.53 67.36 -42.31
C SER A 102 -51.93 68.23 -43.51
N GLY A 103 -51.56 67.79 -44.72
CA GLY A 103 -52.09 68.32 -45.99
C GLY A 103 -51.59 67.51 -47.18
N GLU A 104 -52.53 66.92 -47.93
CA GLU A 104 -52.39 66.09 -49.15
C GLU A 104 -51.40 66.70 -50.20
N PHE A 105 -50.63 65.95 -50.98
CA PHE A 105 -51.08 65.18 -52.17
C PHE A 105 -49.98 64.28 -52.78
N ASP A 106 -50.44 63.30 -53.59
CA ASP A 106 -49.78 62.55 -54.66
C ASP A 106 -48.53 61.67 -54.36
N ASP A 107 -48.80 60.38 -54.15
CA ASP A 107 -47.88 59.27 -54.45
C ASP A 107 -47.52 59.22 -55.95
N ASP A 108 -46.24 58.98 -56.27
CA ASP A 108 -45.78 58.08 -57.36
C ASP A 108 -44.24 58.07 -57.51
N ASN A 109 -43.56 59.16 -57.15
CA ASN A 109 -42.21 59.45 -57.68
C ASN A 109 -41.00 59.04 -56.81
N MET A 110 -41.19 58.40 -55.64
CA MET A 110 -40.10 58.06 -54.70
C MET A 110 -39.44 56.69 -54.94
N ASN A 111 -39.99 55.82 -55.79
CA ASN A 111 -39.55 54.42 -55.91
C ASN A 111 -38.32 54.18 -56.83
N GLN A 112 -37.69 55.23 -57.38
CA GLN A 112 -36.60 55.07 -58.36
C GLN A 112 -35.19 55.28 -57.80
N GLU A 113 -34.95 56.31 -56.95
CA GLU A 113 -33.61 56.59 -56.43
C GLU A 113 -33.10 55.47 -55.51
N ASP A 114 -33.98 54.99 -54.61
CA ASP A 114 -33.70 53.88 -53.70
C ASP A 114 -33.50 52.53 -54.44
N GLY A 115 -34.00 52.43 -55.69
CA GLY A 115 -33.74 51.33 -56.61
C GLY A 115 -32.36 51.44 -57.30
N HIS A 116 -31.94 52.65 -57.69
CA HIS A 116 -30.64 52.88 -58.30
C HIS A 116 -29.49 52.57 -57.32
N VAL A 117 -29.58 53.04 -56.07
CA VAL A 117 -28.56 52.78 -55.04
C VAL A 117 -28.46 51.29 -54.71
N LYS A 118 -29.59 50.56 -54.67
CA LYS A 118 -29.57 49.10 -54.54
C LYS A 118 -28.90 48.42 -55.75
N SER A 119 -29.17 48.88 -56.97
CA SER A 119 -28.55 48.33 -58.19
C SER A 119 -27.04 48.58 -58.28
N GLU A 120 -26.55 49.76 -57.85
CA GLU A 120 -25.12 50.06 -57.72
C GLU A 120 -24.44 49.12 -56.72
N ILE A 121 -25.01 49.01 -55.52
CA ILE A 121 -24.49 48.16 -54.44
C ILE A 121 -24.46 46.68 -54.85
N GLU A 122 -25.48 46.17 -55.54
CA GLU A 122 -25.48 44.79 -56.07
C GLU A 122 -24.39 44.60 -57.14
N SER A 123 -24.11 45.63 -57.94
CA SER A 123 -23.02 45.62 -58.91
C SER A 123 -21.63 45.68 -58.26
N ILE A 124 -21.52 46.23 -57.04
CA ILE A 124 -20.32 46.14 -56.18
C ILE A 124 -20.19 44.74 -55.57
N PHE A 125 -21.29 44.14 -55.09
CA PHE A 125 -21.31 42.75 -54.60
C PHE A 125 -20.81 41.77 -55.67
N GLU A 126 -21.39 41.81 -56.88
CA GLU A 126 -20.91 41.01 -58.02
C GLU A 126 -19.40 41.17 -58.26
N TYR A 127 -18.89 42.40 -58.14
CA TYR A 127 -17.48 42.70 -58.39
C TYR A 127 -16.57 42.13 -57.30
N ILE A 128 -16.97 42.25 -56.03
CA ILE A 128 -16.26 41.63 -54.90
C ILE A 128 -16.27 40.09 -55.03
N HIS A 129 -17.40 39.47 -55.38
CA HIS A 129 -17.46 38.02 -55.63
C HIS A 129 -16.49 37.58 -56.73
N LYS A 130 -16.37 38.35 -57.81
CA LYS A 130 -15.43 38.09 -58.92
C LYS A 130 -13.95 38.29 -58.55
N LEU A 131 -13.66 39.06 -57.50
CA LEU A 131 -12.29 39.30 -56.99
C LEU A 131 -11.87 38.34 -55.87
N VAL A 132 -12.79 37.87 -55.04
CA VAL A 132 -12.51 36.97 -53.89
C VAL A 132 -12.21 35.54 -54.38
N THR A 133 -10.95 35.32 -54.74
CA THR A 133 -10.43 34.09 -55.32
C THR A 133 -9.66 33.26 -54.27
N LEU A 134 -10.42 32.57 -53.41
CA LEU A 134 -9.88 31.73 -52.32
C LEU A 134 -9.93 30.23 -52.67
N PRO A 135 -8.82 29.46 -52.49
CA PRO A 135 -8.84 28.02 -52.76
C PRO A 135 -9.77 27.27 -51.81
N GLY A 136 -10.75 26.54 -52.36
CA GLY A 136 -11.77 25.83 -51.60
C GLY A 136 -13.09 26.60 -51.39
N LEU A 137 -13.23 27.79 -51.99
CA LEU A 137 -14.50 28.52 -52.01
C LEU A 137 -15.56 27.78 -52.85
N ASP A 138 -16.73 27.53 -52.26
CA ASP A 138 -17.97 27.10 -52.94
C ASP A 138 -18.95 28.28 -52.93
N GLU A 139 -19.80 28.41 -53.96
CA GLU A 139 -20.81 29.47 -54.03
C GLU A 139 -21.75 29.45 -52.81
N LYS A 140 -21.97 28.25 -52.25
CA LYS A 140 -22.78 28.03 -51.02
C LYS A 140 -22.16 28.58 -49.73
N MET A 141 -20.92 29.07 -49.77
CA MET A 141 -20.27 29.70 -48.61
C MET A 141 -20.62 31.18 -48.47
N TRP A 142 -21.18 31.81 -49.50
CA TRP A 142 -21.71 33.17 -49.42
C TRP A 142 -23.07 33.11 -48.71
N THR A 143 -23.16 33.77 -47.56
CA THR A 143 -24.35 33.79 -46.69
C THR A 143 -24.78 35.23 -46.45
N ASP A 144 -26.05 35.46 -46.11
CA ASP A 144 -26.59 36.82 -45.93
C ASP A 144 -25.78 37.67 -44.94
N GLY A 145 -25.27 37.07 -43.86
CA GLY A 145 -24.40 37.73 -42.88
C GLY A 145 -23.02 38.15 -43.43
N ILE A 146 -22.53 37.50 -44.49
CA ILE A 146 -21.34 37.94 -45.23
C ILE A 146 -21.69 39.15 -46.11
N HIS A 147 -22.87 39.14 -46.73
CA HIS A 147 -23.36 40.30 -47.47
C HIS A 147 -23.60 41.52 -46.55
N GLU A 148 -24.11 41.31 -45.34
CA GLU A 148 -24.22 42.36 -44.31
C GLU A 148 -22.84 42.91 -43.92
N ARG A 149 -21.85 42.07 -43.61
CA ARG A 149 -20.47 42.52 -43.29
C ARG A 149 -19.83 43.35 -44.42
N ILE A 150 -20.08 43.01 -45.69
CA ILE A 150 -19.61 43.81 -46.83
C ILE A 150 -20.36 45.15 -46.90
N ARG A 151 -21.68 45.16 -46.63
CA ARG A 151 -22.49 46.38 -46.57
C ARG A 151 -22.03 47.31 -45.43
N ASP A 152 -21.65 46.76 -44.28
CA ASP A 152 -21.03 47.50 -43.18
C ASP A 152 -19.69 48.12 -43.61
N TYR A 153 -18.83 47.38 -44.31
CA TYR A 153 -17.60 47.93 -44.88
C TYR A 153 -17.86 49.08 -45.87
N LEU A 154 -18.88 48.99 -46.72
CA LEU A 154 -19.22 50.06 -47.67
C LEU A 154 -19.79 51.31 -46.97
N ASN A 155 -20.66 51.10 -45.97
CA ASN A 155 -21.39 52.17 -45.27
C ASN A 155 -20.59 52.86 -44.14
N ASP A 156 -19.62 52.18 -43.53
CA ASP A 156 -18.84 52.71 -42.41
C ASP A 156 -17.50 53.31 -42.90
N PRO A 157 -17.25 54.63 -42.73
CA PRO A 157 -15.98 55.25 -43.13
C PRO A 157 -14.78 54.78 -42.28
N ASP A 158 -14.99 54.32 -41.04
CA ASP A 158 -13.92 53.90 -40.14
C ASP A 158 -13.47 52.45 -40.40
N ASN A 159 -14.35 51.60 -40.95
CA ASN A 159 -14.00 50.27 -41.47
C ASN A 159 -13.18 50.39 -42.76
N ARG A 160 -11.90 50.74 -42.63
CA ARG A 160 -10.97 50.97 -43.75
C ARG A 160 -10.39 49.70 -44.35
N ILE A 161 -10.41 48.57 -43.64
CA ILE A 161 -9.88 47.28 -44.10
C ILE A 161 -11.04 46.26 -44.10
N MET A 162 -11.07 45.38 -45.10
CA MET A 162 -11.93 44.19 -45.14
C MET A 162 -11.12 43.00 -45.66
N CYS A 163 -11.24 41.86 -44.98
CA CYS A 163 -10.40 40.68 -45.16
C CYS A 163 -11.26 39.42 -45.26
N PHE A 164 -11.22 38.74 -46.41
CA PHE A 164 -11.84 37.45 -46.67
C PHE A 164 -10.83 36.31 -46.47
N TYR A 165 -11.19 35.30 -45.69
CA TYR A 165 -10.41 34.08 -45.53
C TYR A 165 -11.33 32.87 -45.29
N ILE A 166 -10.81 31.66 -45.49
CA ILE A 166 -11.54 30.42 -45.16
C ILE A 166 -10.99 29.84 -43.85
N ASP A 167 -11.85 29.71 -42.85
CA ASP A 167 -11.63 28.99 -41.61
C ASP A 167 -12.02 27.50 -41.76
N ARG A 168 -11.39 26.62 -40.97
CA ARG A 168 -11.61 25.16 -41.05
C ARG A 168 -12.94 24.67 -40.47
N VAL A 169 -13.60 25.49 -39.65
CA VAL A 169 -14.84 25.15 -38.94
C VAL A 169 -15.98 26.09 -39.37
N LEU A 170 -15.68 27.38 -39.56
CA LEU A 170 -16.68 28.41 -39.85
C LEU A 170 -16.91 28.68 -41.35
N GLY A 171 -16.06 28.15 -42.24
CA GLY A 171 -16.17 28.40 -43.68
C GLY A 171 -15.61 29.77 -44.09
N LEU A 172 -16.31 30.49 -44.96
CA LEU A 172 -15.89 31.83 -45.41
C LEU A 172 -16.13 32.86 -44.30
N CYS A 173 -15.07 33.55 -43.88
CA CYS A 173 -15.11 34.59 -42.86
C CYS A 173 -14.73 35.96 -43.46
N VAL A 174 -15.34 37.03 -42.95
CA VAL A 174 -15.04 38.42 -43.31
C VAL A 174 -14.81 39.24 -42.04
N ASP A 175 -13.64 39.89 -41.94
CA ASP A 175 -13.29 40.76 -40.81
C ASP A 175 -12.70 42.10 -41.25
N PHE A 176 -12.86 43.14 -40.41
CA PHE A 176 -12.45 44.51 -40.71
C PHE A 176 -11.00 44.83 -40.32
N GLY A 177 -10.13 43.84 -40.41
CA GLY A 177 -8.73 43.91 -39.98
C GLY A 177 -7.95 42.66 -40.38
N VAL A 178 -6.70 42.55 -39.93
CA VAL A 178 -5.91 41.32 -40.13
C VAL A 178 -6.47 40.22 -39.21
N PRO A 179 -6.89 39.05 -39.73
CA PRO A 179 -7.46 38.00 -38.89
C PRO A 179 -6.48 37.47 -37.85
N THR A 180 -6.99 37.20 -36.65
CA THR A 180 -6.25 36.53 -35.57
C THR A 180 -6.17 35.01 -35.75
N ASN A 181 -7.09 34.43 -36.53
CA ASN A 181 -7.17 33.00 -36.79
C ASN A 181 -6.23 32.56 -37.94
N PRO A 182 -5.69 31.32 -37.91
CA PRO A 182 -4.69 30.86 -38.88
C PRO A 182 -5.30 30.52 -40.26
N PHE A 183 -5.25 31.48 -41.18
CA PHE A 183 -5.66 31.33 -42.59
C PHE A 183 -4.54 30.79 -43.51
N THR A 184 -4.92 30.25 -44.67
CA THR A 184 -3.96 29.84 -45.74
C THR A 184 -3.83 30.86 -46.87
N HIS A 185 -4.94 31.53 -47.17
CA HIS A 185 -5.11 32.56 -48.20
C HIS A 185 -6.03 33.64 -47.64
N LEU A 186 -5.76 34.89 -48.02
CA LEU A 186 -6.48 36.08 -47.56
C LEU A 186 -6.68 37.01 -48.76
N VAL A 187 -7.92 37.40 -49.07
CA VAL A 187 -8.18 38.50 -50.01
C VAL A 187 -8.53 39.74 -49.20
N PHE A 188 -7.78 40.82 -49.41
CA PHE A 188 -7.95 42.08 -48.67
C PHE A 188 -8.44 43.20 -49.57
N PHE A 189 -9.18 44.13 -48.98
CA PHE A 189 -9.67 45.38 -49.54
C PHE A 189 -9.37 46.51 -48.57
N ILE A 190 -8.73 47.59 -49.02
CA ILE A 190 -8.27 48.71 -48.20
C ILE A 190 -8.73 50.03 -48.83
N LYS A 191 -9.53 50.82 -48.09
CA LYS A 191 -9.93 52.16 -48.52
C LYS A 191 -8.74 53.12 -48.42
N ASN A 192 -8.44 53.83 -49.51
CA ASN A 192 -7.44 54.91 -49.55
C ASN A 192 -7.79 56.03 -48.54
N GLN A 193 -9.09 56.34 -48.41
CA GLN A 193 -9.64 57.39 -47.55
C GLN A 193 -10.75 56.85 -46.63
N ALA A 194 -11.08 57.58 -45.56
CA ALA A 194 -12.16 57.22 -44.64
C ALA A 194 -13.52 57.70 -45.20
N ILE A 195 -14.06 56.97 -46.17
CA ILE A 195 -15.26 57.36 -46.93
C ILE A 195 -16.31 56.25 -46.99
N ARG A 196 -17.56 56.65 -47.21
CA ARG A 196 -18.64 55.74 -47.64
C ARG A 196 -18.54 55.51 -49.14
N ILE A 197 -18.88 54.30 -49.58
CA ILE A 197 -18.80 53.90 -50.99
C ILE A 197 -20.14 53.35 -51.43
N PHE A 198 -20.82 54.08 -52.31
CA PHE A 198 -22.15 53.71 -52.82
C PHE A 198 -22.14 53.41 -54.33
N GLU A 199 -21.18 53.97 -55.06
CA GLU A 199 -21.04 53.83 -56.52
C GLU A 199 -19.91 52.86 -56.88
N LYS A 200 -20.10 52.08 -57.95
CA LYS A 200 -19.12 51.09 -58.39
C LYS A 200 -17.81 51.69 -58.89
N GLU A 201 -17.88 52.84 -59.55
CA GLU A 201 -16.71 53.55 -60.08
C GLU A 201 -15.86 54.13 -58.93
N GLN A 202 -16.53 54.65 -57.89
CA GLN A 202 -15.91 55.08 -56.64
C GLN A 202 -15.18 53.93 -55.95
N PHE A 203 -15.77 52.72 -55.89
CA PHE A 203 -15.13 51.53 -55.34
C PHE A 203 -13.81 51.19 -56.06
N ILE A 204 -13.81 51.21 -57.40
CA ILE A 204 -12.65 50.86 -58.23
C ILE A 204 -11.48 51.86 -58.04
N HIS A 205 -11.77 53.14 -57.80
CA HIS A 205 -10.75 54.16 -57.61
C HIS A 205 -10.24 54.28 -56.16
N GLU A 206 -11.11 54.11 -55.16
CA GLU A 206 -10.77 54.35 -53.74
C GLU A 206 -10.42 53.09 -52.94
N VAL A 207 -10.61 51.88 -53.49
CA VAL A 207 -10.29 50.61 -52.79
C VAL A 207 -9.12 49.88 -53.46
N GLN A 208 -8.00 49.77 -52.74
CA GLN A 208 -6.92 48.86 -53.11
C GLN A 208 -7.30 47.43 -52.71
N TYR A 209 -7.22 46.48 -53.65
CA TYR A 209 -7.48 45.07 -53.38
C TYR A 209 -6.26 44.18 -53.68
N GLY A 210 -6.18 43.02 -53.03
CA GLY A 210 -5.09 42.07 -53.27
C GLY A 210 -5.33 40.68 -52.66
N ASN A 211 -4.64 39.68 -53.21
CA ASN A 211 -4.68 38.29 -52.74
C ASN A 211 -3.32 37.91 -52.11
N PHE A 212 -3.36 37.42 -50.89
CA PHE A 212 -2.21 37.01 -50.08
C PHE A 212 -2.31 35.51 -49.76
N GLY A 213 -1.67 34.68 -50.57
CA GLY A 213 -1.55 33.23 -50.34
C GLY A 213 -0.22 32.83 -49.69
N GLY A 214 -0.27 31.88 -48.75
CA GLY A 214 0.90 31.19 -48.20
C GLY A 214 1.66 31.91 -47.08
N LYS A 215 2.77 31.30 -46.64
CA LYS A 215 3.61 31.77 -45.50
C LYS A 215 4.03 33.24 -45.68
N HIS A 216 3.76 34.07 -44.67
CA HIS A 216 3.79 35.53 -44.82
C HIS A 216 5.12 36.09 -45.37
N PHE A 217 6.26 35.68 -44.80
CA PHE A 217 7.58 36.16 -45.24
C PHE A 217 7.95 35.71 -46.66
N SER A 218 7.48 34.55 -47.13
CA SER A 218 7.72 34.08 -48.49
C SER A 218 6.98 34.91 -49.53
N SER A 219 5.74 35.30 -49.24
CA SER A 219 4.94 36.14 -50.14
C SER A 219 5.41 37.60 -50.13
N LEU A 220 5.81 38.14 -48.98
CA LEU A 220 6.48 39.45 -48.89
C LEU A 220 7.82 39.46 -49.65
N LEU A 221 8.65 38.42 -49.51
CA LEU A 221 9.93 38.33 -50.23
C LEU A 221 9.72 38.24 -51.75
N ARG A 222 8.70 37.51 -52.22
CA ARG A 222 8.32 37.43 -53.64
C ARG A 222 7.85 38.79 -54.18
N LEU A 223 6.97 39.48 -53.44
CA LEU A 223 6.45 40.80 -53.78
C LEU A 223 7.60 41.82 -53.91
N MET A 224 8.44 41.94 -52.87
CA MET A 224 9.53 42.91 -52.83
C MET A 224 10.64 42.62 -53.85
N SER A 225 11.02 41.35 -54.04
CA SER A 225 12.12 40.97 -54.95
C SER A 225 11.70 40.80 -56.41
N GLY A 226 10.40 40.64 -56.67
CA GLY A 226 9.83 40.38 -58.00
C GLY A 226 9.14 41.58 -58.64
N LEU A 227 8.50 42.45 -57.83
CA LEU A 227 7.80 43.64 -58.32
C LEU A 227 8.55 44.93 -57.96
N TYR A 228 8.64 45.26 -56.67
CA TYR A 228 9.09 46.59 -56.24
C TYR A 228 10.58 46.84 -56.47
N ALA A 229 11.46 45.87 -56.20
CA ALA A 229 12.89 46.06 -56.40
C ALA A 229 13.27 46.27 -57.89
N PRO A 230 12.80 45.46 -58.85
CA PRO A 230 13.02 45.73 -60.28
C PRO A 230 12.50 47.11 -60.74
N LEU A 231 11.29 47.50 -60.31
CA LEU A 231 10.71 48.82 -60.61
C LEU A 231 11.56 49.96 -60.06
N PHE A 232 12.10 49.81 -58.84
CA PHE A 232 12.96 50.83 -58.23
C PHE A 232 14.32 50.95 -58.93
N PHE A 233 15.05 49.84 -59.10
CA PHE A 233 16.38 49.87 -59.70
C PHE A 233 16.36 50.32 -61.17
N GLY A 234 15.31 49.95 -61.92
CA GLY A 234 15.09 50.39 -63.30
C GLY A 234 14.72 51.87 -63.46
N ASN A 235 14.29 52.55 -62.40
CA ASN A 235 13.90 53.96 -62.46
C ASN A 235 15.11 54.88 -62.67
N LYS A 236 14.98 55.84 -63.60
CA LYS A 236 16.00 56.84 -63.96
C LYS A 236 15.60 58.28 -63.64
N MET A 237 14.42 58.50 -63.05
CA MET A 237 13.87 59.83 -62.76
C MET A 237 14.32 60.41 -61.42
N TRP A 238 15.00 59.62 -60.59
CA TRP A 238 15.39 59.98 -59.22
C TRP A 238 16.84 60.49 -59.16
N PRO A 239 17.16 61.54 -58.38
CA PRO A 239 18.54 61.97 -58.15
C PRO A 239 19.38 60.85 -57.52
N ASP A 240 20.62 60.69 -57.99
CA ASP A 240 21.49 59.56 -57.62
C ASP A 240 21.67 59.41 -56.10
N SER A 241 21.87 60.53 -55.38
CA SER A 241 21.98 60.54 -53.92
C SER A 241 20.79 59.88 -53.20
N ILE A 242 19.56 60.13 -53.66
CA ILE A 242 18.35 59.52 -53.06
C ILE A 242 18.21 58.07 -53.53
N LYS A 243 18.55 57.79 -54.79
CA LYS A 243 18.54 56.44 -55.35
C LYS A 243 19.51 55.51 -54.60
N ASN A 244 20.71 55.98 -54.29
CA ASN A 244 21.78 55.21 -53.67
C ASN A 244 21.52 54.89 -52.18
N ASP A 245 21.01 55.84 -51.38
CA ASP A 245 20.62 55.54 -49.99
C ASP A 245 19.43 54.58 -49.94
N PHE A 246 18.35 54.86 -50.68
CA PHE A 246 17.19 53.96 -50.70
C PHE A 246 17.54 52.57 -51.24
N ALA A 247 18.41 52.46 -52.26
CA ALA A 247 18.96 51.18 -52.71
C ALA A 247 19.69 50.43 -51.58
N SER A 248 20.54 51.12 -50.81
CA SER A 248 21.23 50.56 -49.65
C SER A 248 20.26 50.03 -48.58
N GLN A 249 19.23 50.82 -48.23
CA GLN A 249 18.18 50.39 -47.29
C GLN A 249 17.38 49.20 -47.83
N LEU A 250 17.03 49.20 -49.13
CA LEU A 250 16.28 48.14 -49.78
C LEU A 250 17.08 46.83 -49.83
N HIS A 251 18.38 46.86 -50.14
CA HIS A 251 19.24 45.68 -50.05
C HIS A 251 19.35 45.15 -48.62
N ARG A 252 19.49 46.04 -47.61
CA ARG A 252 19.53 45.66 -46.20
C ARG A 252 18.22 45.01 -45.72
N PHE A 253 17.08 45.53 -46.17
CA PHE A 253 15.77 44.95 -45.90
C PHE A 253 15.57 43.60 -46.60
N LEU A 254 15.90 43.51 -47.89
CA LEU A 254 15.80 42.26 -48.66
C LEU A 254 16.73 41.16 -48.14
N ALA A 255 17.94 41.51 -47.66
CA ALA A 255 18.82 40.58 -46.96
C ALA A 255 18.15 40.05 -45.68
N THR A 256 17.70 40.94 -44.81
CA THR A 256 17.05 40.58 -43.54
C THR A 256 15.78 39.73 -43.76
N LEU A 257 14.98 40.07 -44.77
CA LEU A 257 13.77 39.34 -45.15
C LEU A 257 14.08 37.95 -45.76
N THR A 258 15.16 37.84 -46.53
CA THR A 258 15.68 36.55 -47.02
C THR A 258 16.08 35.68 -45.84
N ASP A 259 16.87 36.21 -44.91
CA ASP A 259 17.32 35.52 -43.70
C ASP A 259 16.16 34.98 -42.87
N ILE A 260 15.15 35.82 -42.57
CA ILE A 260 13.99 35.40 -41.76
C ILE A 260 13.23 34.26 -42.46
N ARG A 261 12.94 34.41 -43.76
CA ARG A 261 12.18 33.41 -44.53
C ARG A 261 12.87 32.04 -44.56
N TRP A 262 14.17 31.98 -44.83
CA TRP A 262 14.86 30.69 -45.00
C TRP A 262 15.22 30.06 -43.65
N ARG A 263 15.53 30.87 -42.63
CA ARG A 263 15.75 30.43 -41.25
C ARG A 263 14.52 29.78 -40.62
N MET A 264 13.30 30.24 -40.96
CA MET A 264 12.04 29.57 -40.61
C MET A 264 11.85 28.19 -41.29
N GLU A 265 12.70 27.84 -42.25
CA GLU A 265 12.69 26.56 -42.96
C GLU A 265 13.97 25.75 -42.70
N GLY A 266 14.78 26.15 -41.70
CA GLY A 266 16.01 25.46 -41.29
C GLY A 266 17.19 25.60 -42.27
N ILE A 267 17.09 26.49 -43.26
CA ILE A 267 18.06 26.63 -44.35
C ILE A 267 18.69 28.02 -44.30
N THR A 268 20.00 28.12 -44.51
CA THR A 268 20.66 29.40 -44.75
C THR A 268 20.70 29.70 -46.24
N LYS A 269 20.31 30.92 -46.64
CA LYS A 269 20.47 31.38 -48.02
C LYS A 269 20.99 32.80 -48.07
N LEU A 270 22.07 33.00 -48.81
CA LEU A 270 22.66 34.32 -49.03
C LEU A 270 21.71 35.15 -49.90
N TYR A 271 21.49 36.41 -49.53
CA TYR A 271 20.79 37.36 -50.40
C TYR A 271 21.74 37.84 -51.51
N ILE A 272 21.33 37.72 -52.77
CA ILE A 272 22.14 38.14 -53.93
C ILE A 272 21.55 39.42 -54.52
N PRO A 273 22.26 40.56 -54.45
CA PRO A 273 21.93 41.76 -55.22
C PRO A 273 21.85 41.45 -56.72
N LYS A 274 20.76 41.89 -57.38
CA LYS A 274 20.65 41.85 -58.85
C LYS A 274 21.24 43.10 -59.51
N GLU A 275 21.43 44.17 -58.74
CA GLU A 275 21.97 45.44 -59.23
C GLU A 275 23.39 45.25 -59.79
N GLY A 276 23.64 45.78 -60.99
CA GLY A 276 24.95 45.72 -61.65
C GLY A 276 25.30 44.40 -62.36
N LEU A 277 24.50 43.34 -62.25
CA LEU A 277 24.79 42.05 -62.92
C LEU A 277 24.66 42.13 -64.46
N ASP A 278 23.81 43.03 -64.97
CA ASP A 278 23.59 43.27 -66.40
C ASP A 278 24.65 44.23 -67.03
N ILE A 279 25.63 44.69 -66.24
CA ILE A 279 26.64 45.68 -66.64
C ILE A 279 28.00 44.98 -66.81
N PRO A 280 28.82 45.34 -67.82
CA PRO A 280 30.19 44.84 -67.93
C PRO A 280 30.99 45.05 -66.64
N ILE A 281 31.66 44.00 -66.18
CA ILE A 281 32.38 43.92 -64.88
C ILE A 281 33.34 45.12 -64.69
N GLU A 282 34.03 45.53 -65.76
CA GLU A 282 35.00 46.62 -65.79
C GLU A 282 34.38 48.04 -65.70
N GLN A 283 33.07 48.15 -65.96
CA GLN A 283 32.30 49.38 -65.80
C GLN A 283 31.65 49.41 -64.41
N ALA A 284 31.06 48.28 -63.97
CA ALA A 284 30.52 48.13 -62.62
C ALA A 284 31.59 48.36 -61.53
N ALA A 285 32.84 47.92 -61.76
CA ALA A 285 33.96 48.14 -60.82
C ALA A 285 34.49 49.60 -60.75
N LYS A 286 33.98 50.51 -61.60
CA LYS A 286 34.31 51.96 -61.56
C LYS A 286 33.27 52.78 -60.80
N ASP A 287 32.07 52.23 -60.60
CA ASP A 287 31.03 52.84 -59.78
C ASP A 287 31.32 52.58 -58.30
N LYS A 288 31.69 53.64 -57.58
CA LYS A 288 32.04 53.56 -56.15
C LYS A 288 30.84 53.25 -55.26
N GLU A 289 29.65 53.71 -55.63
CA GLU A 289 28.44 53.59 -54.81
C GLU A 289 27.81 52.21 -54.97
N LEU A 290 27.84 51.65 -56.19
CA LEU A 290 27.55 50.24 -56.44
C LEU A 290 28.55 49.32 -55.73
N VAL A 291 29.85 49.60 -55.81
CA VAL A 291 30.88 48.84 -55.08
C VAL A 291 30.60 48.84 -53.58
N GLN A 292 30.28 50.00 -52.98
CA GLN A 292 29.96 50.09 -51.54
C GLN A 292 28.71 49.28 -51.15
N ARG A 293 27.70 49.20 -52.03
CA ARG A 293 26.51 48.33 -51.82
C ARG A 293 26.86 46.84 -51.92
N LEU A 294 27.70 46.46 -52.88
CA LEU A 294 28.20 45.08 -53.03
C LEU A 294 29.12 44.66 -51.88
N GLU A 295 29.97 45.56 -51.35
CA GLU A 295 30.74 45.33 -50.12
C GLU A 295 29.82 45.13 -48.92
N SER A 296 28.77 45.93 -48.79
CA SER A 296 27.78 45.80 -47.70
C SER A 296 27.05 44.45 -47.74
N ALA A 297 26.71 43.95 -48.94
CA ALA A 297 26.16 42.61 -49.12
C ALA A 297 27.19 41.51 -48.76
N MET A 298 28.46 41.67 -49.16
CA MET A 298 29.53 40.74 -48.82
C MET A 298 29.83 40.70 -47.32
N VAL A 299 29.76 41.82 -46.60
CA VAL A 299 29.85 41.86 -45.14
C VAL A 299 28.70 41.08 -44.50
N HIS A 300 27.49 41.15 -45.05
CA HIS A 300 26.36 40.32 -44.60
C HIS A 300 26.64 38.82 -44.82
N TRP A 301 27.12 38.42 -46.00
CA TRP A 301 27.52 37.03 -46.28
C TRP A 301 28.61 36.55 -45.32
N CYS A 302 29.63 37.37 -45.06
CA CYS A 302 30.69 37.08 -44.09
C CYS A 302 30.17 36.91 -42.65
N ARG A 303 29.04 37.51 -42.29
CA ARG A 303 28.36 37.23 -41.01
C ARG A 303 27.62 35.90 -41.06
N GLN A 304 26.78 35.67 -42.08
CA GLN A 304 26.03 34.43 -42.24
C GLN A 304 26.94 33.20 -42.27
N LEU A 305 28.05 33.24 -43.02
CA LEU A 305 29.04 32.15 -43.08
C LEU A 305 29.72 31.90 -41.73
N LYS A 306 29.94 32.93 -40.90
CA LYS A 306 30.43 32.76 -39.52
C LYS A 306 29.37 32.14 -38.63
N ASP A 307 28.16 32.69 -38.62
CA ASP A 307 27.04 32.19 -37.80
C ASP A 307 26.78 30.70 -38.10
N VAL A 308 26.77 30.34 -39.39
CA VAL A 308 26.71 28.96 -39.89
C VAL A 308 27.93 28.14 -39.47
N SER A 309 29.16 28.67 -39.48
CA SER A 309 30.33 27.87 -39.08
C SER A 309 30.42 27.60 -37.58
N HIS A 310 29.86 28.46 -36.71
CA HIS A 310 29.91 28.27 -35.25
C HIS A 310 28.88 27.27 -34.73
N SER A 311 27.84 26.93 -35.50
CA SER A 311 26.85 25.89 -35.11
C SER A 311 27.38 24.46 -35.19
N GLN A 312 28.67 24.26 -35.53
CA GLN A 312 29.25 22.94 -35.81
C GLN A 312 29.33 22.01 -34.60
N ASP A 313 29.50 22.53 -33.38
CA ASP A 313 29.57 21.73 -32.15
C ASP A 313 28.22 21.66 -31.39
N ALA A 314 27.13 22.22 -31.96
CA ALA A 314 25.83 22.30 -31.29
C ALA A 314 25.22 20.92 -30.95
N SER A 315 25.50 19.87 -31.73
CA SER A 315 24.99 18.52 -31.44
C SER A 315 25.61 17.89 -30.18
N ILE A 316 26.82 18.32 -29.79
CA ILE A 316 27.51 17.87 -28.57
C ILE A 316 26.82 18.44 -27.32
N VAL A 317 26.26 19.65 -27.44
CA VAL A 317 25.64 20.40 -26.33
C VAL A 317 24.24 19.88 -25.99
N ASP A 318 23.49 19.34 -26.95
CA ASP A 318 22.20 18.70 -26.68
C ASP A 318 22.39 17.38 -25.92
N GLU A 319 22.17 17.44 -24.61
CA GLU A 319 22.25 16.30 -23.70
C GLU A 319 21.00 15.42 -23.63
N ASN A 320 19.88 15.81 -24.25
CA ASN A 320 18.58 15.13 -24.11
C ASN A 320 18.17 14.37 -25.39
N SER A 321 18.78 14.71 -26.52
CA SER A 321 18.69 13.97 -27.78
C SER A 321 19.14 12.50 -27.64
N GLY A 322 18.52 11.63 -28.43
CA GLY A 322 18.94 10.27 -28.74
C GLY A 322 19.83 10.21 -30.00
N PRO A 323 20.16 8.99 -30.48
CA PRO A 323 21.09 8.80 -31.59
C PRO A 323 20.46 9.05 -32.97
N LEU A 324 19.12 9.00 -33.10
CA LEU A 324 18.43 9.32 -34.34
C LEU A 324 18.46 10.84 -34.59
N GLU A 325 18.27 11.64 -33.54
CA GLU A 325 18.33 13.10 -33.60
C GLU A 325 19.74 13.62 -33.96
N GLU A 326 20.81 12.90 -33.59
CA GLU A 326 22.18 13.16 -34.08
C GLU A 326 22.27 12.93 -35.60
N ILE A 327 21.69 11.84 -36.13
CA ILE A 327 21.68 11.55 -37.58
C ILE A 327 20.88 12.64 -38.32
N GLU A 328 19.73 13.05 -37.79
CA GLU A 328 18.92 14.12 -38.39
C GLU A 328 19.61 15.49 -38.35
N PHE A 329 20.31 15.81 -37.26
CA PHE A 329 21.17 17.00 -37.20
C PHE A 329 22.21 16.99 -38.32
N TRP A 330 23.01 15.92 -38.46
CA TRP A 330 24.05 15.86 -39.50
C TRP A 330 23.46 15.84 -40.92
N LYS A 331 22.26 15.29 -41.10
CA LYS A 331 21.53 15.31 -42.37
C LYS A 331 21.10 16.73 -42.75
N ALA A 332 20.41 17.44 -41.87
CA ALA A 332 20.03 18.84 -42.08
C ALA A 332 21.27 19.74 -42.27
N ARG A 333 22.32 19.49 -41.48
CA ARG A 333 23.59 20.20 -41.52
C ARG A 333 24.33 20.03 -42.84
N SER A 334 24.39 18.81 -43.38
CA SER A 334 25.00 18.55 -44.70
C SER A 334 24.19 19.23 -45.81
N GLN A 335 22.85 19.18 -45.74
CA GLN A 335 21.97 19.85 -46.71
C GLN A 335 22.11 21.38 -46.72
N ASP A 336 22.17 22.02 -45.54
CA ASP A 336 22.42 23.46 -45.40
C ASP A 336 23.81 23.85 -45.97
N LEU A 337 24.87 23.19 -45.52
CA LEU A 337 26.24 23.47 -45.99
C LEU A 337 26.42 23.25 -47.50
N LEU A 338 25.85 22.17 -48.04
CA LEU A 338 25.86 21.89 -49.48
C LEU A 338 25.07 22.94 -50.26
N GLY A 339 23.90 23.35 -49.76
CA GLY A 339 23.08 24.40 -50.38
C GLY A 339 23.78 25.75 -50.44
N ILE A 340 24.47 26.16 -49.37
CA ILE A 340 25.29 27.37 -49.36
C ILE A 340 26.50 27.21 -50.29
N SER A 341 27.19 26.06 -50.29
CA SER A 341 28.33 25.80 -51.19
C SER A 341 27.92 25.90 -52.66
N GLN A 342 26.81 25.27 -53.05
CA GLN A 342 26.23 25.41 -54.39
C GLN A 342 25.83 26.86 -54.71
N GLN A 343 25.43 27.65 -53.70
CA GLN A 343 25.13 29.07 -53.89
C GLN A 343 26.40 29.91 -54.12
N LEU A 344 27.49 29.66 -53.38
CA LEU A 344 28.79 30.33 -53.60
C LEU A 344 29.34 30.07 -55.01
N ASP A 345 29.04 28.90 -55.58
CA ASP A 345 29.41 28.54 -56.95
C ASP A 345 28.56 29.21 -58.05
N GLN A 346 27.51 29.97 -57.71
CA GLN A 346 26.65 30.64 -58.70
C GLN A 346 27.38 31.78 -59.43
N GLN A 347 27.07 31.91 -60.73
CA GLN A 347 27.72 32.87 -61.62
C GLN A 347 27.57 34.33 -61.13
N SER A 348 26.45 34.68 -60.49
CA SER A 348 26.21 36.01 -59.90
C SER A 348 27.16 36.32 -58.74
N ILE A 349 27.45 35.36 -57.85
CA ILE A 349 28.43 35.56 -56.77
C ILE A 349 29.86 35.60 -57.33
N LYS A 350 30.15 34.82 -58.39
CA LYS A 350 31.42 34.88 -59.14
C LYS A 350 31.62 36.23 -59.85
N GLN A 351 30.56 36.80 -60.44
CA GLN A 351 30.59 38.16 -60.99
C GLN A 351 30.82 39.22 -59.89
N ILE A 352 30.07 39.20 -58.79
CA ILE A 352 30.21 40.17 -57.69
C ILE A 352 31.62 40.11 -57.07
N THR A 353 32.16 38.92 -56.82
CA THR A 353 33.55 38.76 -56.34
C THR A 353 34.59 39.24 -57.36
N GLN A 354 34.34 39.10 -58.66
CA GLN A 354 35.22 39.64 -59.71
C GLN A 354 35.16 41.17 -59.82
N ILE A 355 33.98 41.79 -59.68
CA ILE A 355 33.81 43.26 -59.58
C ILE A 355 34.62 43.78 -58.39
N LEU A 356 34.40 43.21 -57.20
CA LEU A 356 35.08 43.62 -55.97
C LEU A 356 36.60 43.34 -55.99
N LYS A 357 37.06 42.36 -56.78
CA LYS A 357 38.49 42.11 -57.03
C LYS A 357 39.13 43.21 -57.86
N ILE A 358 38.46 43.70 -58.91
CA ILE A 358 38.93 44.83 -59.73
C ILE A 358 38.91 46.13 -58.91
N ALA A 359 37.87 46.34 -58.10
CA ALA A 359 37.74 47.48 -57.20
C ALA A 359 38.71 47.44 -55.98
N LYS A 360 39.45 46.33 -55.78
CA LYS A 360 40.40 46.10 -54.68
C LYS A 360 39.75 46.17 -53.27
N SER A 361 38.55 45.62 -53.13
CA SER A 361 37.84 45.50 -51.85
C SER A 361 38.67 44.79 -50.77
N SER A 362 38.65 45.32 -49.55
CA SER A 362 39.32 44.72 -48.39
C SER A 362 38.59 43.45 -47.91
N TYR A 363 37.26 43.45 -47.96
CA TYR A 363 36.38 42.40 -47.44
C TYR A 363 36.48 41.08 -48.22
N LEU A 364 36.83 41.14 -49.51
CA LEU A 364 36.97 39.97 -50.39
C LEU A 364 37.93 38.91 -49.82
N SER A 365 39.00 39.35 -49.16
CA SER A 365 39.99 38.46 -48.52
C SER A 365 39.38 37.59 -47.40
N GLN A 366 38.50 38.19 -46.58
CA GLN A 366 37.79 37.48 -45.51
C GLN A 366 36.69 36.57 -46.07
N PHE A 367 35.98 37.02 -47.11
CA PHE A 367 34.94 36.23 -47.77
C PHE A 367 35.50 34.95 -48.39
N LEU A 368 36.59 35.03 -49.15
CA LEU A 368 37.22 33.87 -49.78
C LEU A 368 37.73 32.86 -48.75
N LYS A 369 38.29 33.33 -47.63
CA LYS A 369 38.70 32.45 -46.52
C LYS A 369 37.52 31.72 -45.87
N LEU A 370 36.38 32.40 -45.69
CA LEU A 370 35.17 31.78 -45.14
C LEU A 370 34.53 30.78 -46.12
N ALA A 371 34.59 31.05 -47.42
CA ALA A 371 34.11 30.13 -48.46
C ALA A 371 34.93 28.82 -48.51
N ASP A 372 36.26 28.89 -48.45
CA ASP A 372 37.17 27.75 -48.38
C ASP A 372 36.97 26.91 -47.09
N GLN A 373 36.80 27.59 -45.95
CA GLN A 373 36.42 26.95 -44.69
C GLN A 373 35.04 26.27 -44.77
N LEU A 374 34.08 26.86 -45.48
CA LEU A 374 32.76 26.26 -45.68
C LEU A 374 32.82 25.02 -46.57
N GLN A 375 33.54 25.05 -47.70
CA GLN A 375 33.72 23.86 -48.55
C GLN A 375 34.39 22.71 -47.78
N SER A 376 35.42 23.03 -46.98
CA SER A 376 36.07 22.08 -46.07
C SER A 376 35.10 21.50 -45.04
N ASN A 377 34.22 22.32 -44.46
CA ASN A 377 33.21 21.86 -43.49
C ASN A 377 32.05 21.09 -44.14
N THR A 378 31.71 21.38 -45.41
CA THR A 378 30.73 20.62 -46.19
C THR A 378 31.21 19.18 -46.38
N LYS A 379 32.47 18.99 -46.82
CA LYS A 379 33.08 17.65 -46.95
C LYS A 379 33.12 16.90 -45.61
N ARG A 380 33.37 17.59 -44.50
CA ARG A 380 33.34 17.00 -43.14
C ARG A 380 31.94 16.55 -42.75
N ALA A 381 30.92 17.39 -42.96
CA ALA A 381 29.54 17.06 -42.61
C ALA A 381 29.00 15.87 -43.42
N ASP A 382 29.34 15.80 -44.71
CA ASP A 382 28.94 14.70 -45.59
C ASP A 382 29.63 13.37 -45.24
N ASN A 383 30.93 13.40 -44.90
CA ASN A 383 31.66 12.23 -44.39
C ASN A 383 31.06 11.75 -43.05
N ASN A 384 30.82 12.67 -42.10
CA ASN A 384 30.19 12.35 -40.82
C ASN A 384 28.81 11.71 -41.02
N LEU A 385 27.96 12.30 -41.87
CA LEU A 385 26.65 11.78 -42.21
C LEU A 385 26.73 10.38 -42.83
N THR A 386 27.66 10.15 -43.77
CA THR A 386 27.87 8.85 -44.40
C THR A 386 28.19 7.76 -43.38
N PHE A 387 29.04 8.05 -42.39
CA PHE A 387 29.35 7.10 -41.31
C PHE A 387 28.18 6.93 -40.32
N LEU A 388 27.48 8.00 -39.96
CA LEU A 388 26.36 7.95 -39.03
C LEU A 388 25.12 7.25 -39.61
N LEU A 389 24.89 7.32 -40.92
CA LEU A 389 23.80 6.61 -41.59
C LEU A 389 23.91 5.07 -41.44
N ALA A 390 25.11 4.52 -41.22
CA ALA A 390 25.29 3.10 -40.92
C ALA A 390 24.67 2.68 -39.56
N LEU A 391 24.39 3.63 -38.66
CA LEU A 391 23.71 3.39 -37.39
C LEU A 391 22.17 3.52 -37.51
N LYS A 392 21.65 4.09 -38.59
CA LYS A 392 20.25 4.50 -38.70
C LYS A 392 19.27 3.37 -38.40
N ASP A 393 19.37 2.26 -39.12
CA ASP A 393 18.40 1.18 -38.99
C ASP A 393 18.53 0.44 -37.64
N PRO A 394 19.74 0.14 -37.11
CA PRO A 394 19.92 -0.32 -35.73
C PRO A 394 19.44 0.66 -34.64
N CYS A 395 19.44 1.97 -34.91
CA CYS A 395 18.87 2.96 -34.00
C CYS A 395 17.33 3.01 -34.07
N HIS A 396 16.72 2.71 -35.23
CA HIS A 396 15.28 2.45 -35.31
C HIS A 396 14.90 1.15 -34.60
N GLU A 397 15.64 0.06 -34.81
CA GLU A 397 15.48 -1.21 -34.07
C GLU A 397 15.48 -0.96 -32.55
N LEU A 398 16.39 -0.11 -32.05
CA LEU A 398 16.44 0.29 -30.64
C LEU A 398 15.24 1.15 -30.20
N ALA A 399 14.83 2.12 -31.03
CA ALA A 399 13.75 3.05 -30.71
C ALA A 399 12.38 2.37 -30.58
N ASP A 400 12.18 1.18 -31.19
CA ASP A 400 10.98 0.36 -31.06
C ASP A 400 11.10 -0.78 -30.03
N ALA A 401 12.31 -1.20 -29.66
CA ALA A 401 12.57 -2.34 -28.78
C ALA A 401 12.06 -2.17 -27.33
N LYS A 402 11.77 -3.30 -26.67
CA LYS A 402 11.50 -3.37 -25.22
C LYS A 402 12.80 -3.55 -24.41
N PRO A 403 12.82 -3.22 -23.09
CA PRO A 403 14.03 -3.34 -22.27
C PRO A 403 14.73 -4.72 -22.33
N ASN A 404 13.96 -5.82 -22.40
CA ASN A 404 14.49 -7.17 -22.52
C ASN A 404 15.05 -7.54 -23.92
N GLU A 405 14.78 -6.73 -24.95
CA GLU A 405 15.26 -6.91 -26.32
C GLU A 405 16.51 -6.06 -26.60
N ILE A 406 16.61 -4.88 -25.96
CA ILE A 406 17.72 -3.91 -26.10
C ILE A 406 19.12 -4.56 -26.00
N PRO A 407 19.44 -5.42 -25.02
CA PRO A 407 20.77 -6.07 -24.92
C PRO A 407 21.19 -6.91 -26.13
N ARG A 408 20.25 -7.32 -27.00
CA ARG A 408 20.56 -8.06 -28.23
C ARG A 408 20.95 -7.13 -29.39
N ILE A 409 20.53 -5.87 -29.34
CA ILE A 409 20.77 -4.85 -30.37
C ILE A 409 22.07 -4.08 -30.08
N LEU A 410 22.37 -3.82 -28.80
CA LEU A 410 23.55 -3.06 -28.37
C LEU A 410 24.91 -3.59 -28.91
N PRO A 411 25.19 -4.90 -29.02
CA PRO A 411 26.43 -5.41 -29.60
C PRO A 411 26.63 -5.01 -31.08
N LYS A 412 25.54 -4.96 -31.86
CA LYS A 412 25.52 -4.53 -33.27
C LYS A 412 25.83 -3.04 -33.36
N LEU A 413 25.17 -2.23 -32.52
CA LEU A 413 25.41 -0.78 -32.40
C LEU A 413 26.86 -0.45 -32.01
N ILE A 414 27.41 -1.04 -30.93
CA ILE A 414 28.80 -0.79 -30.52
C ILE A 414 29.78 -1.23 -31.61
N SER A 415 29.51 -2.35 -32.31
CA SER A 415 30.38 -2.83 -33.39
C SER A 415 30.42 -1.84 -34.56
N LEU A 416 29.30 -1.23 -34.92
CA LEU A 416 29.23 -0.18 -35.94
C LEU A 416 29.91 1.12 -35.45
N ILE A 417 29.70 1.53 -34.19
CA ILE A 417 30.41 2.68 -33.60
C ILE A 417 31.93 2.44 -33.57
N ARG A 418 32.39 1.19 -33.35
CA ARG A 418 33.80 0.78 -33.47
C ARG A 418 34.31 0.88 -34.91
N VAL A 419 33.49 0.57 -35.92
CA VAL A 419 33.83 0.79 -37.34
C VAL A 419 33.99 2.28 -37.62
N ILE A 420 33.11 3.14 -37.11
CA ILE A 420 33.22 4.61 -37.22
C ILE A 420 34.49 5.12 -36.53
N TRP A 421 34.81 4.64 -35.32
CA TRP A 421 36.03 5.01 -34.58
C TRP A 421 37.31 4.76 -35.38
N ILE A 422 37.38 3.62 -36.07
CA ILE A 422 38.56 3.19 -36.81
C ILE A 422 38.65 3.92 -38.17
N ASN A 423 37.54 4.03 -38.91
CA ASN A 423 37.55 4.37 -40.33
C ASN A 423 37.10 5.80 -40.68
N SER A 424 36.42 6.53 -39.79
CA SER A 424 36.02 7.91 -40.08
C SER A 424 37.21 8.85 -40.08
N GLU A 425 37.24 9.82 -41.01
CA GLU A 425 38.27 10.87 -41.07
C GLU A 425 38.02 11.98 -40.04
N PHE A 426 36.74 12.28 -39.73
CA PHE A 426 36.36 13.49 -38.99
C PHE A 426 35.44 13.26 -37.77
N TYR A 427 34.66 12.18 -37.73
CA TYR A 427 33.85 11.82 -36.55
C TYR A 427 34.65 11.06 -35.49
N ASN A 428 35.89 10.69 -35.79
CA ASN A 428 36.74 9.83 -34.98
C ASN A 428 37.39 10.50 -33.74
N ARG A 429 36.74 11.53 -33.17
CA ARG A 429 37.16 12.26 -31.96
C ARG A 429 36.52 11.63 -30.72
N SER A 430 37.26 11.58 -29.60
CA SER A 430 36.77 11.00 -28.34
C SER A 430 35.50 11.69 -27.84
N GLU A 431 35.44 13.02 -27.93
CA GLU A 431 34.28 13.86 -27.58
C GLU A 431 33.02 13.42 -28.34
N MET A 432 33.12 13.23 -29.67
CA MET A 432 31.99 12.87 -30.53
C MET A 432 31.44 11.47 -30.19
N LEU A 433 32.31 10.49 -29.97
CA LEU A 433 31.86 9.15 -29.57
C LEU A 433 31.35 9.09 -28.13
N THR A 434 31.94 9.86 -27.21
CA THR A 434 31.44 9.96 -25.83
C THR A 434 30.04 10.60 -25.83
N ALA A 435 29.82 11.65 -26.62
CA ALA A 435 28.50 12.22 -26.84
C ALA A 435 27.52 11.22 -27.48
N LEU A 436 27.91 10.50 -28.54
CA LEU A 436 27.07 9.49 -29.19
C LEU A 436 26.71 8.34 -28.24
N PHE A 437 27.64 7.87 -27.41
CA PHE A 437 27.35 6.86 -26.38
C PHE A 437 26.45 7.40 -25.25
N ARG A 438 26.57 8.67 -24.87
CA ARG A 438 25.62 9.33 -23.96
C ARG A 438 24.22 9.40 -24.58
N LYS A 439 24.10 9.72 -25.88
CA LYS A 439 22.81 9.71 -26.60
C LYS A 439 22.22 8.30 -26.73
N LEU A 440 23.06 7.28 -26.88
CA LEU A 440 22.64 5.87 -26.80
C LEU A 440 22.13 5.51 -25.40
N SER A 441 22.84 5.90 -24.33
CA SER A 441 22.33 5.79 -22.95
C SER A 441 21.00 6.51 -22.74
N ASN A 442 20.82 7.72 -23.30
CA ASN A 442 19.56 8.46 -23.23
C ASN A 442 18.40 7.67 -23.85
N GLU A 443 18.60 7.04 -25.01
CA GLU A 443 17.56 6.23 -25.65
C GLU A 443 17.24 4.97 -24.83
N VAL A 444 18.23 4.28 -24.25
CA VAL A 444 17.97 3.16 -23.33
C VAL A 444 17.13 3.61 -22.13
N ILE A 445 17.45 4.77 -21.53
CA ILE A 445 16.63 5.36 -20.45
C ILE A 445 15.22 5.71 -20.93
N ARG A 446 15.08 6.28 -22.14
CA ARG A 446 13.80 6.63 -22.78
C ARG A 446 12.90 5.40 -22.95
N ARG A 447 13.46 4.29 -23.46
CA ARG A 447 12.75 3.00 -23.63
C ARG A 447 12.38 2.33 -22.30
N CYS A 448 13.29 2.32 -21.31
CA CYS A 448 12.97 1.82 -19.97
C CYS A 448 11.90 2.68 -19.26
N THR A 449 12.00 4.01 -19.37
CA THR A 449 11.00 4.95 -18.83
C THR A 449 9.62 4.72 -19.45
N ALA A 450 9.55 4.50 -20.76
CA ALA A 450 8.30 4.21 -21.47
C ALA A 450 7.68 2.84 -21.12
N ALA A 451 8.42 1.93 -20.48
CA ALA A 451 7.91 0.65 -19.98
C ALA A 451 7.39 0.76 -18.53
N ILE A 452 7.85 1.73 -17.75
CA ILE A 452 7.48 1.89 -16.33
C ILE A 452 6.20 2.73 -16.21
N ASP A 453 5.15 2.12 -15.65
CA ASP A 453 3.88 2.77 -15.35
C ASP A 453 3.85 3.21 -13.87
N LEU A 454 4.00 4.51 -13.62
CA LEU A 454 4.04 5.06 -12.27
C LEU A 454 2.67 5.02 -11.57
N ASP A 455 1.58 5.22 -12.30
CA ASP A 455 0.23 5.17 -11.72
C ASP A 455 -0.10 3.74 -11.26
N LYS A 456 0.25 2.70 -12.05
CA LYS A 456 0.16 1.30 -11.60
C LYS A 456 0.93 1.02 -10.31
N ILE A 457 2.11 1.62 -10.13
CA ILE A 457 2.89 1.50 -8.88
C ILE A 457 2.13 2.15 -7.72
N PHE A 458 1.64 3.38 -7.87
CA PHE A 458 0.90 4.09 -6.82
C PHE A 458 -0.50 3.52 -6.52
N ASP A 459 -1.08 2.77 -7.47
CA ASP A 459 -2.36 2.08 -7.35
C ASP A 459 -2.20 0.58 -6.97
N GLY A 460 -1.03 0.19 -6.46
CA GLY A 460 -0.83 -1.10 -5.76
C GLY A 460 -0.53 -2.33 -6.63
N ASN A 461 -0.16 -2.17 -7.90
CA ASN A 461 0.16 -3.30 -8.81
C ASN A 461 1.61 -3.75 -8.63
N ILE A 462 1.92 -4.29 -7.44
CA ILE A 462 3.30 -4.40 -6.94
C ILE A 462 4.16 -5.43 -7.70
N ILE A 463 3.68 -6.65 -7.90
CA ILE A 463 4.48 -7.77 -8.43
C ILE A 463 4.78 -7.55 -9.92
N SER A 464 3.77 -7.11 -10.69
CA SER A 464 3.96 -6.76 -12.10
C SER A 464 4.89 -5.56 -12.28
N SER A 465 4.76 -4.51 -11.47
CA SER A 465 5.68 -3.36 -11.51
C SER A 465 7.10 -3.71 -11.04
N GLN A 466 7.26 -4.50 -9.97
CA GLN A 466 8.57 -4.98 -9.53
C GLN A 466 9.28 -5.77 -10.63
N LYS A 467 8.55 -6.61 -11.38
CA LYS A 467 9.13 -7.32 -12.53
C LYS A 467 9.66 -6.34 -13.58
N THR A 468 8.84 -5.39 -14.04
CA THR A 468 9.25 -4.40 -15.06
C THR A 468 10.41 -3.53 -14.59
N LEU A 469 10.43 -3.12 -13.32
CA LEU A 469 11.55 -2.37 -12.72
C LEU A 469 12.85 -3.19 -12.72
N ASN A 470 12.80 -4.48 -12.39
CA ASN A 470 13.96 -5.35 -12.47
C ASN A 470 14.43 -5.59 -13.92
N GLU A 471 13.51 -5.81 -14.88
CA GLU A 471 13.85 -5.92 -16.30
C GLU A 471 14.54 -4.63 -16.84
N CYS A 472 14.11 -3.45 -16.37
CA CYS A 472 14.76 -2.18 -16.71
C CYS A 472 16.15 -2.03 -16.08
N ILE A 473 16.31 -2.40 -14.80
CA ILE A 473 17.61 -2.40 -14.11
C ILE A 473 18.58 -3.35 -14.80
N GLU A 474 18.14 -4.58 -15.11
CA GLU A 474 18.95 -5.60 -15.78
C GLU A 474 19.38 -5.15 -17.17
N CYS A 475 18.46 -4.57 -17.98
CA CYS A 475 18.79 -3.96 -19.26
C CYS A 475 19.90 -2.90 -19.14
N CYS A 476 19.78 -2.00 -18.15
CA CYS A 476 20.77 -0.96 -17.90
C CYS A 476 22.12 -1.51 -17.42
N GLN A 477 22.14 -2.59 -16.64
CA GLN A 477 23.38 -3.27 -16.22
C GLN A 477 24.03 -4.03 -17.38
N GLN A 478 23.26 -4.79 -18.17
CA GLN A 478 23.75 -5.47 -19.37
C GLN A 478 24.33 -4.47 -20.38
N TRP A 479 23.76 -3.26 -20.52
CA TRP A 479 24.37 -2.19 -21.33
C TRP A 479 25.80 -1.84 -20.87
N GLN A 480 26.00 -1.64 -19.56
CA GLN A 480 27.33 -1.37 -19.00
C GLN A 480 28.30 -2.55 -19.25
N GLU A 481 27.84 -3.79 -19.07
CA GLU A 481 28.68 -4.99 -19.29
C GLU A 481 29.05 -5.16 -20.77
N ILE A 482 28.10 -5.06 -21.69
CA ILE A 482 28.33 -5.21 -23.14
C ILE A 482 29.31 -4.13 -23.63
N TYR A 483 29.18 -2.88 -23.18
CA TYR A 483 30.14 -1.81 -23.49
C TYR A 483 31.54 -2.12 -22.93
N ASN A 484 31.65 -2.51 -21.67
CA ASN A 484 32.94 -2.83 -21.04
C ASN A 484 33.64 -4.02 -21.73
N ASN A 485 32.87 -5.05 -22.11
CA ASN A 485 33.36 -6.19 -22.89
C ASN A 485 33.88 -5.73 -24.26
N ALA A 486 33.11 -4.93 -25.00
CA ALA A 486 33.49 -4.40 -26.31
C ALA A 486 34.73 -3.49 -26.25
N GLN A 487 34.87 -2.65 -25.22
CA GLN A 487 36.09 -1.89 -24.96
C GLN A 487 37.28 -2.82 -24.72
N SER A 488 37.15 -3.84 -23.86
CA SER A 488 38.26 -4.75 -23.56
C SER A 488 38.74 -5.52 -24.80
N LEU A 489 37.81 -5.84 -25.72
CA LEU A 489 38.13 -6.44 -27.02
C LEU A 489 38.79 -5.41 -27.96
N HIS A 490 38.39 -4.13 -27.91
CA HIS A 490 39.05 -3.07 -28.65
C HIS A 490 40.50 -2.90 -28.22
N GLU A 491 40.75 -2.81 -26.91
CA GLU A 491 42.09 -2.57 -26.34
C GLU A 491 43.05 -3.76 -26.55
N LYS A 492 42.53 -4.99 -26.65
CA LYS A 492 43.31 -6.20 -26.96
C LYS A 492 43.66 -6.36 -28.45
N PHE A 493 42.79 -5.89 -29.36
CA PHE A 493 42.85 -6.22 -30.79
C PHE A 493 42.87 -5.00 -31.72
N SER A 494 43.16 -3.80 -31.23
CA SER A 494 43.22 -2.56 -32.01
C SER A 494 44.49 -1.78 -31.72
N LEU A 495 45.10 -1.21 -32.77
CA LEU A 495 46.21 -0.26 -32.64
C LEU A 495 45.74 1.14 -32.21
N LYS A 496 44.43 1.43 -32.29
CA LYS A 496 43.83 2.70 -31.87
C LYS A 496 43.22 2.55 -30.48
N GLY A 497 43.72 3.28 -29.49
CA GLY A 497 43.25 3.17 -28.10
C GLY A 497 41.82 3.66 -27.89
N TRP A 498 41.06 3.02 -26.99
CA TRP A 498 39.65 3.33 -26.69
C TRP A 498 39.52 4.34 -25.53
N ARG A 499 40.00 5.57 -25.75
CA ARG A 499 40.03 6.63 -24.71
C ARG A 499 38.74 7.45 -24.70
N LEU A 500 37.63 6.85 -24.25
CA LEU A 500 36.34 7.51 -24.04
C LEU A 500 36.06 7.65 -22.54
N ASP A 501 35.37 8.73 -22.12
CA ASP A 501 35.01 8.89 -20.71
C ASP A 501 33.77 8.06 -20.36
N LYS A 502 33.97 7.03 -19.52
CA LYS A 502 32.87 6.20 -19.01
C LYS A 502 31.91 6.99 -18.11
N THR A 503 32.43 8.00 -17.40
CA THR A 503 31.70 8.72 -16.35
C THR A 503 30.50 9.45 -16.95
N THR A 504 30.71 10.24 -18.00
CA THR A 504 29.64 10.95 -18.71
C THR A 504 28.72 10.05 -19.55
N ILE A 505 29.17 8.86 -19.95
CA ILE A 505 28.32 7.85 -20.64
C ILE A 505 27.34 7.17 -19.67
N PHE A 506 27.77 6.88 -18.44
CA PHE A 506 27.01 6.04 -17.50
C PHE A 506 26.41 6.75 -16.29
N ALA A 507 26.82 7.96 -15.92
CA ALA A 507 26.26 8.65 -14.75
C ALA A 507 24.72 8.77 -14.76
N GLN A 508 24.12 8.98 -15.94
CA GLN A 508 22.66 8.99 -16.09
C GLN A 508 22.03 7.58 -16.01
N ILE A 509 22.72 6.54 -16.47
CA ILE A 509 22.29 5.14 -16.35
C ILE A 509 22.32 4.68 -14.89
N GLU A 510 23.38 4.99 -14.16
CA GLU A 510 23.53 4.62 -12.74
C GLU A 510 22.52 5.34 -11.85
N ALA A 511 22.27 6.63 -12.11
CA ALA A 511 21.23 7.38 -11.43
C ALA A 511 19.81 6.89 -11.79
N PHE A 512 19.56 6.47 -13.04
CA PHE A 512 18.29 5.82 -13.43
C PHE A 512 18.09 4.46 -12.75
N ILE A 513 19.13 3.62 -12.68
CA ILE A 513 19.12 2.37 -11.90
C ILE A 513 18.77 2.67 -10.44
N GLN A 514 19.33 3.75 -9.85
CA GLN A 514 18.98 4.13 -8.49
C GLN A 514 17.53 4.59 -8.33
N ARG A 515 16.96 5.37 -9.27
CA ARG A 515 15.52 5.70 -9.27
C ARG A 515 14.64 4.45 -9.34
N CYS A 516 15.03 3.45 -10.13
CA CYS A 516 14.32 2.18 -10.20
C CYS A 516 14.42 1.38 -8.89
N ARG A 517 15.56 1.44 -8.19
CA ARG A 517 15.73 0.84 -6.84
C ARG A 517 14.92 1.58 -5.76
N ASP A 518 14.86 2.91 -5.82
CA ASP A 518 14.02 3.72 -4.93
C ASP A 518 12.52 3.34 -5.11
N LEU A 519 12.10 3.04 -6.35
CA LEU A 519 10.77 2.51 -6.67
C LEU A 519 10.56 1.05 -6.23
N LEU A 520 11.59 0.21 -6.20
CA LEU A 520 11.49 -1.16 -5.65
C LEU A 520 11.33 -1.17 -4.12
N ASP A 521 12.04 -0.29 -3.39
CA ASP A 521 11.85 -0.06 -1.95
C ASP A 521 10.45 0.54 -1.68
N LEU A 522 9.96 1.46 -2.53
CA LEU A 522 8.56 1.93 -2.47
C LEU A 522 7.55 0.78 -2.66
N CYS A 523 7.79 -0.12 -3.61
CA CYS A 523 6.97 -1.31 -3.85
C CYS A 523 6.94 -2.25 -2.62
N GLU A 524 8.10 -2.54 -2.02
CA GLU A 524 8.20 -3.33 -0.79
C GLU A 524 7.47 -2.64 0.39
N CYS A 525 7.61 -1.31 0.52
CA CYS A 525 6.90 -0.54 1.55
C CYS A 525 5.37 -0.64 1.40
N GLN A 526 4.83 -0.65 0.18
CA GLN A 526 3.38 -0.80 -0.05
C GLN A 526 2.85 -2.17 0.38
N MET A 527 3.61 -3.25 0.19
CA MET A 527 3.26 -4.57 0.70
C MET A 527 3.23 -4.58 2.23
N HIS A 528 4.25 -4.01 2.88
CA HIS A 528 4.40 -4.03 4.34
C HIS A 528 3.43 -3.12 5.11
N PHE A 529 3.13 -1.92 4.60
CA PHE A 529 2.41 -0.88 5.34
C PHE A 529 1.00 -0.57 4.81
N ALA A 530 0.63 -1.11 3.63
CA ALA A 530 -0.73 -0.99 3.07
C ALA A 530 -1.28 -2.31 2.48
N ARG A 531 -0.56 -3.43 2.64
CA ARG A 531 -0.98 -4.79 2.21
C ARG A 531 -1.43 -4.89 0.75
N TRP A 532 -0.81 -4.12 -0.15
CA TRP A 532 -1.10 -4.18 -1.58
C TRP A 532 -0.45 -5.38 -2.27
N GLU A 533 -1.26 -6.18 -2.97
CA GLU A 533 -0.84 -7.24 -3.89
C GLU A 533 -1.68 -7.13 -5.18
N GLU A 534 -1.04 -6.92 -6.33
CA GLU A 534 -1.67 -6.78 -7.67
C GLU A 534 -2.99 -5.97 -7.71
N GLY A 535 -2.98 -4.77 -7.11
CA GLY A 535 -4.12 -3.84 -7.12
C GLY A 535 -5.23 -4.21 -6.13
N VAL A 536 -5.00 -5.17 -5.23
CA VAL A 536 -5.92 -5.58 -4.16
C VAL A 536 -5.24 -5.36 -2.80
N ARG A 537 -5.98 -4.86 -1.80
CA ARG A 537 -5.50 -4.85 -0.40
C ARG A 537 -5.90 -6.16 0.28
N THR A 538 -4.93 -6.86 0.88
CA THR A 538 -5.23 -8.08 1.65
C THR A 538 -5.87 -7.73 3.01
N GLU A 539 -6.69 -8.64 3.52
CA GLU A 539 -7.50 -8.39 4.73
C GLU A 539 -6.64 -8.10 5.97
N LEU A 540 -7.18 -7.32 6.92
CA LEU A 540 -6.51 -7.09 8.20
C LEU A 540 -6.47 -8.38 9.02
N PRO A 541 -5.31 -8.80 9.56
CA PRO A 541 -5.21 -9.98 10.41
C PRO A 541 -6.10 -9.87 11.66
N ILE A 542 -6.86 -10.92 11.96
CA ILE A 542 -7.88 -10.90 13.02
C ILE A 542 -7.27 -11.34 14.35
N PHE A 543 -6.94 -10.37 15.20
CA PHE A 543 -6.43 -10.64 16.55
C PHE A 543 -7.57 -10.97 17.53
N GLY A 544 -7.45 -12.11 18.23
CA GLY A 544 -8.44 -12.55 19.22
C GLY A 544 -8.38 -11.79 20.56
N GLY A 545 -9.52 -11.72 21.25
CA GLY A 545 -9.63 -11.22 22.62
C GLY A 545 -9.67 -9.69 22.75
N GLN A 546 -9.64 -9.20 24.00
CA GLN A 546 -9.96 -7.81 24.34
C GLN A 546 -9.02 -6.74 23.73
N ARG A 547 -7.79 -7.10 23.37
CA ARG A 547 -6.85 -6.18 22.69
C ARG A 547 -6.96 -6.18 21.17
N GLY A 548 -7.66 -7.14 20.57
CA GLY A 548 -7.77 -7.30 19.12
C GLY A 548 -8.25 -6.04 18.40
N PRO A 549 -9.39 -5.44 18.80
CA PRO A 549 -9.88 -4.20 18.20
C PRO A 549 -8.89 -3.04 18.31
N SER A 550 -8.11 -2.95 19.40
CA SER A 550 -7.05 -1.94 19.57
C SER A 550 -5.89 -2.17 18.61
N ILE A 551 -5.45 -3.42 18.43
CA ILE A 551 -4.39 -3.79 17.48
C ILE A 551 -4.83 -3.45 16.04
N ASN A 552 -6.04 -3.83 15.65
CA ASN A 552 -6.59 -3.50 14.34
C ASN A 552 -6.68 -1.97 14.13
N ARG A 553 -7.03 -1.20 15.16
CA ARG A 553 -7.04 0.28 15.07
C ARG A 553 -5.63 0.84 14.87
N MET A 554 -4.62 0.34 15.59
CA MET A 554 -3.22 0.76 15.43
C MET A 554 -2.66 0.37 14.05
N LEU A 555 -3.03 -0.79 13.50
CA LEU A 555 -2.69 -1.16 12.13
C LEU A 555 -3.35 -0.19 11.12
N THR A 556 -4.64 0.09 11.26
CA THR A 556 -5.36 1.05 10.39
C THR A 556 -4.77 2.46 10.47
N GLU A 557 -4.29 2.89 11.66
CA GLU A 557 -3.56 4.15 11.83
C GLU A 557 -2.23 4.16 11.07
N ILE A 558 -1.48 3.05 11.07
CA ILE A 558 -0.25 2.87 10.27
C ILE A 558 -0.59 2.94 8.77
N GLU A 559 -1.64 2.26 8.29
CA GLU A 559 -2.06 2.32 6.88
C GLU A 559 -2.44 3.75 6.46
N THR A 560 -3.22 4.43 7.28
CA THR A 560 -3.69 5.81 7.02
C THR A 560 -2.51 6.79 6.98
N ALA A 561 -1.52 6.60 7.85
CA ALA A 561 -0.28 7.38 7.84
C ALA A 561 0.59 7.05 6.62
N PHE A 562 0.66 5.78 6.19
CA PHE A 562 1.36 5.37 5.00
C PHE A 562 0.72 5.94 3.72
N ASP A 563 -0.59 5.76 3.52
CA ASP A 563 -1.35 6.28 2.38
C ASP A 563 -1.17 7.80 2.23
N LYS A 564 -1.15 8.53 3.35
CA LYS A 564 -0.86 9.98 3.33
C LYS A 564 0.55 10.29 2.82
N ASN A 565 1.58 9.56 3.27
CA ASN A 565 2.95 9.76 2.79
C ASN A 565 3.11 9.36 1.32
N LEU A 566 2.41 8.30 0.88
CA LEU A 566 2.33 7.87 -0.52
C LEU A 566 1.68 8.93 -1.41
N GLN A 567 0.60 9.58 -0.94
CA GLN A 567 -0.05 10.68 -1.66
C GLN A 567 0.83 11.92 -1.79
N GLU A 568 1.62 12.29 -0.78
CA GLU A 568 2.61 13.37 -0.91
C GLU A 568 3.68 13.01 -1.96
N LEU A 569 4.11 11.75 -2.02
CA LEU A 569 5.07 11.27 -3.02
C LEU A 569 4.48 11.25 -4.45
N ARG A 570 3.20 10.90 -4.63
CA ARG A 570 2.52 10.91 -5.94
C ARG A 570 2.41 12.33 -6.52
N LYS A 571 2.32 13.38 -5.70
CA LYS A 571 2.34 14.78 -6.19
C LYS A 571 3.63 15.14 -6.93
N VAL A 572 4.76 14.55 -6.53
CA VAL A 572 6.07 14.76 -7.17
C VAL A 572 6.39 13.68 -8.23
N GLN A 573 5.42 12.89 -8.70
CA GLN A 573 5.68 11.77 -9.61
C GLN A 573 6.45 12.12 -10.90
N HIS A 574 6.37 13.38 -11.34
CA HIS A 574 7.10 13.90 -12.49
C HIS A 574 8.63 14.05 -12.28
N THR A 575 9.14 13.99 -11.04
CA THR A 575 10.58 14.04 -10.74
C THR A 575 11.23 12.66 -10.64
N ILE A 576 10.44 11.59 -10.50
CA ILE A 576 10.92 10.24 -10.18
C ILE A 576 11.86 9.70 -11.26
N LEU A 577 11.35 9.50 -12.47
CA LEU A 577 12.14 8.96 -13.58
C LEU A 577 12.98 10.04 -14.29
N ASN A 578 12.82 11.31 -13.90
CA ASN A 578 13.66 12.40 -14.38
C ASN A 578 15.00 12.39 -13.64
N VAL A 579 15.98 11.69 -14.22
CA VAL A 579 17.34 11.55 -13.71
C VAL A 579 18.02 12.91 -13.42
N LYS A 580 17.66 13.97 -14.15
CA LYS A 580 18.23 15.32 -13.98
C LYS A 580 17.54 16.14 -12.88
N ALA A 581 16.41 15.68 -12.32
CA ALA A 581 15.76 16.31 -11.18
C ALA A 581 16.48 15.93 -9.88
N THR A 582 17.27 16.85 -9.34
CA THR A 582 18.02 16.65 -8.07
C THR A 582 17.11 16.59 -6.84
N THR A 583 15.95 17.25 -6.87
CA THR A 583 15.01 17.37 -5.73
C THR A 583 14.46 16.03 -5.24
N TRP A 584 14.35 15.01 -6.10
CA TRP A 584 13.89 13.68 -5.73
C TRP A 584 14.66 13.10 -4.54
N HIS A 585 15.96 13.38 -4.42
CA HIS A 585 16.75 12.89 -3.29
C HIS A 585 16.29 13.46 -1.94
N GLU A 586 15.69 14.66 -1.92
CA GLU A 586 15.11 15.26 -0.73
C GLU A 586 13.71 14.70 -0.45
N ASP A 587 12.86 14.64 -1.48
CA ASP A 587 11.51 14.07 -1.42
C ASP A 587 11.53 12.59 -0.94
N TYR A 588 12.42 11.79 -1.51
CA TYR A 588 12.56 10.38 -1.19
C TYR A 588 13.20 10.13 0.18
N ASN A 589 14.15 10.95 0.62
CA ASN A 589 14.69 10.86 1.98
C ASN A 589 13.67 11.32 3.04
N ARG A 590 12.77 12.27 2.70
CA ARG A 590 11.61 12.60 3.53
C ARG A 590 10.64 11.42 3.64
N PHE A 591 10.31 10.77 2.52
CA PHE A 591 9.50 9.54 2.52
C PHE A 591 10.14 8.43 3.37
N ARG A 592 11.41 8.07 3.14
CA ARG A 592 12.12 7.05 3.93
C ARG A 592 12.30 7.42 5.42
N SER A 593 12.23 8.70 5.78
CA SER A 593 12.19 9.11 7.18
C SER A 593 10.84 8.76 7.82
N ALA A 594 9.73 9.05 7.14
CA ALA A 594 8.40 8.64 7.59
C ALA A 594 8.23 7.10 7.63
N ILE A 595 8.85 6.35 6.71
CA ILE A 595 8.87 4.87 6.76
C ILE A 595 9.53 4.36 8.05
N LYS A 596 10.61 5.00 8.53
CA LYS A 596 11.23 4.61 9.81
C LYS A 596 10.31 4.87 11.01
N ASP A 597 9.53 5.95 10.97
CA ASP A 597 8.52 6.20 12.00
C ASP A 597 7.42 5.11 11.98
N LEU A 598 7.02 4.63 10.80
CA LEU A 598 6.08 3.51 10.64
C LEU A 598 6.68 2.16 11.07
N GLU A 599 7.98 1.90 10.82
CA GLU A 599 8.71 0.74 11.36
C GLU A 599 8.72 0.74 12.90
N VAL A 600 8.84 1.92 13.53
CA VAL A 600 8.73 2.09 14.99
C VAL A 600 7.29 1.90 15.47
N MET A 601 6.28 2.42 14.77
CA MET A 601 4.86 2.17 15.10
C MET A 601 4.53 0.68 15.02
N MET A 602 4.96 0.00 13.96
CA MET A 602 4.77 -1.46 13.79
C MET A 602 5.50 -2.26 14.88
N THR A 603 6.73 -1.86 15.25
CA THR A 603 7.47 -2.43 16.39
C THR A 603 6.69 -2.30 17.72
N ASN A 604 5.99 -1.18 17.92
CA ASN A 604 5.13 -0.97 19.09
C ASN A 604 3.85 -1.84 19.02
N VAL A 605 3.24 -2.02 17.83
CA VAL A 605 2.10 -2.94 17.62
C VAL A 605 2.48 -4.38 17.95
N ILE A 606 3.60 -4.87 17.40
CA ILE A 606 4.13 -6.22 17.65
C ILE A 606 4.36 -6.42 19.16
N THR A 607 4.93 -5.41 19.84
CA THR A 607 5.15 -5.47 21.28
C THR A 607 3.83 -5.52 22.06
N TYR A 608 2.87 -4.64 21.77
CA TYR A 608 1.56 -4.59 22.43
C TYR A 608 0.71 -5.85 22.24
N ALA A 609 0.81 -6.47 21.06
CA ALA A 609 0.22 -7.77 20.76
C ALA A 609 0.88 -8.89 21.58
N PHE A 610 2.22 -8.95 21.61
CA PHE A 610 2.93 -9.97 22.38
C PHE A 610 2.72 -9.86 23.89
N ASP A 611 2.55 -8.65 24.41
CA ASP A 611 2.28 -8.42 25.82
C ASP A 611 0.85 -8.87 26.25
N ALA A 612 0.08 -9.48 25.33
CA ALA A 612 -1.17 -10.18 25.59
C ALA A 612 -1.01 -11.71 25.66
N VAL A 613 0.07 -12.25 25.08
CA VAL A 613 0.33 -13.69 24.91
C VAL A 613 0.62 -14.35 26.25
N LYS A 614 -0.08 -15.46 26.54
CA LYS A 614 0.12 -16.28 27.75
C LYS A 614 0.30 -17.77 27.47
N THR A 615 0.22 -18.17 26.21
CA THR A 615 0.32 -19.56 25.75
C THR A 615 1.29 -19.63 24.58
N VAL A 616 1.87 -20.81 24.35
CA VAL A 616 2.85 -21.01 23.28
C VAL A 616 2.16 -20.89 21.92
N GLU A 617 0.95 -21.44 21.85
CA GLU A 617 0.03 -21.41 20.73
C GLU A 617 -0.23 -19.98 20.23
N GLN A 618 -0.74 -19.10 21.11
CA GLN A 618 -0.98 -17.68 20.80
C GLN A 618 0.29 -16.92 20.41
N GLY A 619 1.46 -17.32 20.92
CA GLY A 619 2.73 -16.67 20.59
C GLY A 619 3.28 -17.09 19.23
N VAL A 620 3.02 -18.33 18.80
CA VAL A 620 3.29 -18.78 17.42
C VAL A 620 2.36 -18.03 16.46
N GLU A 621 1.06 -18.03 16.72
CA GLU A 621 0.05 -17.30 15.93
C GLU A 621 0.39 -15.80 15.81
N ALA A 622 0.79 -15.16 16.91
CA ALA A 622 1.14 -13.73 16.93
C ALA A 622 2.48 -13.42 16.23
N LEU A 623 3.41 -14.36 16.11
CA LEU A 623 4.62 -14.15 15.29
C LEU A 623 4.32 -14.37 13.80
N ASP A 624 3.55 -15.41 13.47
CA ASP A 624 3.22 -15.80 12.10
C ASP A 624 2.67 -14.62 11.28
N VAL A 625 1.69 -13.90 11.86
CA VAL A 625 1.06 -12.70 11.28
C VAL A 625 2.08 -11.63 10.84
N PHE A 626 3.19 -11.46 11.55
CA PHE A 626 4.19 -10.43 11.27
C PHE A 626 5.44 -10.95 10.51
N THR A 627 5.48 -12.24 10.14
CA THR A 627 6.63 -12.86 9.44
C THR A 627 6.97 -12.18 8.11
N HIS A 628 5.97 -11.71 7.37
CA HIS A 628 6.15 -11.03 6.09
C HIS A 628 7.02 -9.77 6.20
N LEU A 629 7.08 -9.13 7.38
CA LEU A 629 7.84 -7.91 7.66
C LEU A 629 9.33 -8.17 7.98
N ASN A 630 9.79 -9.42 7.93
CA ASN A 630 11.11 -9.84 8.43
C ASN A 630 12.31 -9.37 7.58
N SER A 631 12.10 -8.78 6.40
CA SER A 631 13.18 -8.09 5.66
C SER A 631 13.61 -6.79 6.37
N ARG A 632 12.67 -6.12 7.05
CA ARG A 632 12.85 -4.82 7.71
C ARG A 632 13.58 -5.02 9.05
N GLU A 633 14.84 -4.59 9.11
CA GLU A 633 15.73 -4.98 10.22
C GLU A 633 15.24 -4.58 11.62
N ALA A 634 14.62 -3.40 11.78
CA ALA A 634 14.06 -2.96 13.06
C ALA A 634 12.94 -3.89 13.55
N ILE A 635 12.10 -4.36 12.63
CA ILE A 635 11.01 -5.30 12.90
C ILE A 635 11.58 -6.70 13.18
N ARG A 636 12.52 -7.20 12.34
CA ARG A 636 13.24 -8.48 12.56
C ARG A 636 13.82 -8.58 13.97
N ARG A 637 14.59 -7.58 14.42
CA ARG A 637 15.19 -7.55 15.78
C ARG A 637 14.14 -7.65 16.89
N THR A 638 12.91 -7.16 16.63
CA THR A 638 11.78 -7.26 17.55
C THR A 638 11.15 -8.66 17.52
N LEU A 639 10.98 -9.26 16.33
CA LEU A 639 10.52 -10.65 16.17
C LEU A 639 11.51 -11.67 16.77
N ASP A 640 12.82 -11.47 16.59
CA ASP A 640 13.87 -12.26 17.26
C ASP A 640 13.71 -12.24 18.78
N LYS A 641 13.53 -11.04 19.35
CA LYS A 641 13.32 -10.84 20.79
C LYS A 641 11.99 -11.47 21.27
N LYS A 642 10.89 -11.30 20.54
CA LYS A 642 9.61 -11.92 20.89
C LYS A 642 9.62 -13.45 20.71
N THR A 643 10.47 -13.98 19.82
CA THR A 643 10.77 -15.43 19.75
C THR A 643 11.50 -15.92 21.00
N VAL A 644 12.46 -15.15 21.55
CA VAL A 644 13.07 -15.44 22.86
C VAL A 644 12.02 -15.45 23.97
N ASP A 645 11.12 -14.45 24.00
CA ASP A 645 10.03 -14.38 24.99
C ASP A 645 9.09 -15.61 24.90
N LEU A 646 8.71 -16.02 23.70
CA LEU A 646 7.91 -17.24 23.43
C LEU A 646 8.59 -18.51 23.98
N TYR A 647 9.88 -18.69 23.71
CA TYR A 647 10.64 -19.82 24.26
C TYR A 647 10.72 -19.77 25.79
N ASN A 648 10.82 -18.58 26.40
CA ASN A 648 10.78 -18.42 27.86
C ASN A 648 9.43 -18.78 28.48
N ILE A 649 8.29 -18.52 27.80
CA ILE A 649 6.96 -18.98 28.24
C ILE A 649 6.93 -20.52 28.32
N PHE A 650 7.41 -21.20 27.26
CA PHE A 650 7.45 -22.67 27.26
C PHE A 650 8.41 -23.23 28.32
N LYS A 651 9.59 -22.62 28.49
CA LYS A 651 10.54 -22.95 29.56
C LYS A 651 9.92 -22.85 30.96
N TYR A 652 9.15 -21.80 31.23
CA TYR A 652 8.45 -21.64 32.51
C TYR A 652 7.43 -22.76 32.76
N VAL A 653 6.71 -23.20 31.72
CA VAL A 653 5.79 -24.36 31.82
C VAL A 653 6.56 -25.64 32.15
N LEU A 654 7.69 -25.90 31.49
CA LEU A 654 8.54 -27.07 31.78
C LEU A 654 9.07 -27.06 33.23
N GLN A 655 9.61 -25.93 33.68
CA GLN A 655 10.12 -25.77 35.05
C GLN A 655 9.01 -25.92 36.11
N THR A 656 7.81 -25.41 35.82
CA THR A 656 6.63 -25.57 36.69
C THR A 656 6.25 -27.04 36.82
N ILE A 657 6.17 -27.76 35.70
CA ILE A 657 5.86 -29.21 35.69
C ILE A 657 6.94 -30.00 36.45
N GLN A 658 8.22 -29.72 36.20
CA GLN A 658 9.34 -30.36 36.90
C GLN A 658 9.24 -30.16 38.42
N SER A 659 8.95 -28.93 38.87
CA SER A 659 8.75 -28.66 40.31
C SER A 659 7.59 -29.45 40.90
N ILE A 660 6.44 -29.54 40.22
CA ILE A 660 5.28 -30.27 40.75
C ILE A 660 5.57 -31.78 40.87
N ILE A 661 6.33 -32.36 39.94
CA ILE A 661 6.80 -33.75 40.03
C ILE A 661 7.74 -33.94 41.24
N SER A 662 8.66 -32.99 41.48
CA SER A 662 9.66 -33.10 42.56
C SER A 662 9.12 -32.81 43.97
N THR A 663 8.07 -32.00 44.12
CA THR A 663 7.55 -31.58 45.45
C THR A 663 6.56 -32.58 46.07
N SER A 664 6.29 -33.73 45.43
CA SER A 664 5.41 -34.80 45.96
C SER A 664 3.96 -34.38 46.30
N SER A 665 3.50 -33.22 45.84
CA SER A 665 2.16 -32.66 46.14
C SER A 665 1.00 -33.32 45.37
N ILE A 666 1.29 -34.46 44.73
CA ILE A 666 0.38 -35.24 43.89
C ILE A 666 -0.95 -35.57 44.61
N PRO A 667 -0.99 -35.97 45.91
CA PRO A 667 -2.24 -36.33 46.58
C PRO A 667 -3.24 -35.18 46.79
N GLN A 668 -2.81 -33.91 46.73
CA GLN A 668 -3.68 -32.74 46.95
C GLN A 668 -4.37 -32.23 45.67
N SER A 669 -3.94 -32.67 44.49
CA SER A 669 -4.43 -32.14 43.20
C SER A 669 -5.34 -33.11 42.42
N LEU A 670 -5.50 -34.34 42.91
CA LEU A 670 -6.42 -35.32 42.36
C LEU A 670 -7.85 -35.05 42.85
N ASP A 671 -8.81 -35.08 41.92
CA ASP A 671 -10.23 -35.07 42.26
C ASP A 671 -10.60 -36.31 43.09
N ARG A 672 -11.62 -36.19 43.96
CA ARG A 672 -11.97 -37.18 44.99
C ARG A 672 -12.42 -38.53 44.44
N PHE A 673 -12.72 -38.62 43.15
CA PHE A 673 -13.10 -39.84 42.44
C PHE A 673 -11.94 -40.49 41.66
N HIS A 674 -10.75 -39.88 41.65
CA HIS A 674 -9.57 -40.45 41.02
C HIS A 674 -8.84 -41.41 41.98
N PRO A 675 -8.43 -42.62 41.51
CA PRO A 675 -7.61 -43.54 42.29
C PRO A 675 -6.21 -42.98 42.57
N HIS A 676 -5.51 -43.50 43.59
CA HIS A 676 -4.27 -42.89 44.05
C HIS A 676 -3.11 -43.12 43.08
N TYR A 677 -2.93 -44.34 42.56
CA TYR A 677 -1.77 -44.66 41.70
C TYR A 677 -2.10 -44.39 40.22
N ALA A 678 -3.17 -44.99 39.71
CA ALA A 678 -3.59 -44.85 38.32
C ALA A 678 -4.11 -43.43 38.00
N GLY A 679 -4.67 -42.72 38.99
CA GLY A 679 -5.03 -41.31 38.86
C GLY A 679 -3.81 -40.41 38.76
N SER A 680 -2.76 -40.67 39.57
CA SER A 680 -1.46 -39.98 39.47
C SER A 680 -0.79 -40.21 38.11
N ALA A 681 -0.78 -41.46 37.62
CA ALA A 681 -0.26 -41.79 36.29
C ALA A 681 -1.08 -41.16 35.16
N PHE A 682 -2.41 -41.12 35.28
CA PHE A 682 -3.29 -40.45 34.32
C PHE A 682 -3.05 -38.92 34.30
N TRP A 683 -2.91 -38.29 35.47
CA TRP A 683 -2.53 -36.88 35.59
C TRP A 683 -1.20 -36.59 34.88
N ALA A 684 -0.15 -37.37 35.16
CA ALA A 684 1.17 -37.23 34.54
C ALA A 684 1.10 -37.38 33.01
N ARG A 685 0.32 -38.34 32.50
CA ARG A 685 0.13 -38.53 31.05
C ARG A 685 -0.57 -37.36 30.38
N ASN A 686 -1.49 -36.69 31.07
CA ASN A 686 -2.14 -35.49 30.54
C ASN A 686 -1.19 -34.28 30.54
N LEU A 687 -0.28 -34.16 31.53
CA LEU A 687 0.79 -33.17 31.47
C LEU A 687 1.78 -33.44 30.32
N LYS A 688 2.17 -34.70 30.11
CA LYS A 688 3.01 -35.10 28.97
C LYS A 688 2.37 -34.70 27.64
N ARG A 689 1.10 -35.07 27.42
CA ARG A 689 0.32 -34.67 26.22
C ARG A 689 0.23 -33.15 26.03
N ARG A 690 0.18 -32.37 27.11
CA ARG A 690 0.15 -30.91 27.04
C ARG A 690 1.48 -30.33 26.56
N ILE A 691 2.61 -30.80 27.08
CA ILE A 691 3.93 -30.34 26.60
C ILE A 691 4.26 -30.86 25.20
N GLU A 692 3.82 -32.07 24.83
CA GLU A 692 3.92 -32.61 23.48
C GLU A 692 3.17 -31.73 22.46
N ARG A 693 1.95 -31.29 22.79
CA ARG A 693 1.18 -30.37 21.95
C ARG A 693 1.87 -29.01 21.79
N MET A 694 2.35 -28.41 22.88
CA MET A 694 3.08 -27.13 22.83
C MET A 694 4.36 -27.24 21.98
N MET A 695 5.10 -28.35 22.09
CA MET A 695 6.26 -28.61 21.24
C MET A 695 5.87 -28.85 19.78
N SER A 696 4.71 -29.47 19.47
CA SER A 696 4.29 -29.64 18.08
C SER A 696 4.04 -28.31 17.36
N PHE A 697 3.48 -27.30 18.03
CA PHE A 697 3.32 -25.96 17.46
C PHE A 697 4.69 -25.30 17.20
N LEU A 698 5.62 -25.36 18.15
CA LEU A 698 7.00 -24.86 17.98
C LEU A 698 7.80 -25.59 16.89
N ASN A 699 7.41 -26.82 16.53
CA ASN A 699 8.05 -27.58 15.46
C ASN A 699 7.41 -27.37 14.08
N MET A 700 6.13 -26.98 14.01
CA MET A 700 5.46 -26.56 12.77
C MET A 700 5.78 -25.11 12.37
N ALA A 701 6.18 -24.27 13.34
CA ALA A 701 6.53 -22.88 13.13
C ALA A 701 7.91 -22.69 12.46
N HIS A 702 8.05 -23.20 11.23
CA HIS A 702 9.31 -23.18 10.45
C HIS A 702 9.83 -21.78 10.12
N PHE A 703 8.98 -20.76 10.20
CA PHE A 703 9.34 -19.35 10.03
C PHE A 703 10.13 -18.75 11.21
N LEU A 704 10.18 -19.42 12.37
CA LEU A 704 10.84 -18.89 13.56
C LEU A 704 12.37 -18.84 13.40
N PRO A 705 13.03 -17.72 13.79
CA PRO A 705 14.48 -17.62 13.76
C PRO A 705 15.12 -18.64 14.71
N ASN A 706 16.29 -19.17 14.33
CA ASN A 706 17.02 -20.17 15.13
C ASN A 706 17.71 -19.53 16.35
N VAL A 707 16.92 -19.26 17.38
CA VAL A 707 17.39 -18.73 18.68
C VAL A 707 18.21 -19.78 19.41
N GLY A 708 19.44 -19.45 19.83
CA GLY A 708 20.37 -20.38 20.51
C GLY A 708 19.87 -20.99 21.83
N ILE A 709 18.81 -20.43 22.45
CA ILE A 709 18.15 -20.98 23.65
C ILE A 709 17.18 -22.14 23.28
N SER A 710 16.70 -22.20 22.03
CA SER A 710 15.71 -23.20 21.59
C SER A 710 16.20 -24.63 21.72
N THR A 711 17.49 -24.89 21.47
CA THR A 711 18.12 -26.21 21.60
C THR A 711 18.15 -26.68 23.06
N ASN A 712 18.53 -25.79 23.99
CA ASN A 712 18.55 -26.08 25.42
C ASN A 712 17.13 -26.33 25.97
N ILE A 713 16.13 -25.61 25.47
CA ILE A 713 14.73 -25.82 25.86
C ILE A 713 14.15 -27.11 25.26
N ARG A 714 14.52 -27.47 24.02
CA ARG A 714 14.19 -28.78 23.43
C ARG A 714 14.80 -29.94 24.22
N GLN A 715 16.04 -29.79 24.70
CA GLN A 715 16.67 -30.76 25.62
C GLN A 715 15.95 -30.86 26.97
N GLN A 716 15.58 -29.72 27.58
CA GLN A 716 14.78 -29.69 28.83
C GLN A 716 13.40 -30.34 28.65
N TYR A 717 12.75 -30.15 27.50
CA TYR A 717 11.49 -30.79 27.17
C TYR A 717 11.61 -32.32 27.11
N GLU A 718 12.60 -32.87 26.41
CA GLU A 718 12.81 -34.32 26.35
C GLU A 718 13.16 -34.91 27.73
N TYR A 719 13.94 -34.19 28.55
CA TYR A 719 14.21 -34.57 29.94
C TYR A 719 12.92 -34.62 30.80
N VAL A 720 12.07 -33.58 30.76
CA VAL A 720 10.81 -33.54 31.51
C VAL A 720 9.81 -34.58 31.01
N LYS A 721 9.79 -34.85 29.70
CA LYS A 721 8.98 -35.90 29.06
C LYS A 721 9.40 -37.29 29.53
N GLN A 722 10.70 -37.59 29.56
CA GLN A 722 11.23 -38.84 30.13
C GLN A 722 10.90 -38.96 31.63
N ALA A 723 11.09 -37.90 32.41
CA ALA A 723 10.78 -37.91 33.85
C ALA A 723 9.29 -38.16 34.14
N LEU A 724 8.38 -37.75 33.25
CA LEU A 724 6.95 -38.07 33.33
C LEU A 724 6.67 -39.54 33.00
N ASP A 725 7.34 -40.13 32.00
CA ASP A 725 7.22 -41.56 31.69
C ASP A 725 7.78 -42.44 32.82
N ASP A 726 8.95 -42.07 33.37
CA ASP A 726 9.58 -42.75 34.51
C ASP A 726 8.68 -42.70 35.75
N PHE A 727 8.01 -41.57 35.98
CA PHE A 727 7.02 -41.43 37.06
C PHE A 727 5.81 -42.34 36.84
N ILE A 728 5.25 -42.39 35.62
CA ILE A 728 4.12 -43.27 35.28
C ILE A 728 4.50 -44.75 35.50
N GLN A 729 5.68 -45.18 35.03
CA GLN A 729 6.17 -46.54 35.25
C GLN A 729 6.41 -46.84 36.74
N ARG A 730 6.91 -45.88 37.51
CA ARG A 730 7.12 -46.05 38.96
C ARG A 730 5.79 -46.25 39.69
N GLN A 731 4.79 -45.42 39.40
CA GLN A 731 3.44 -45.57 39.97
C GLN A 731 2.81 -46.92 39.62
N PHE A 732 3.05 -47.46 38.42
CA PHE A 732 2.58 -48.80 38.05
C PHE A 732 3.28 -49.92 38.83
N LYS A 733 4.60 -49.81 39.04
CA LYS A 733 5.40 -50.78 39.81
C LYS A 733 5.04 -50.76 41.30
N GLU A 734 4.93 -49.58 41.90
CA GLU A 734 4.48 -49.38 43.29
C GLU A 734 3.06 -49.94 43.49
N TRP A 735 2.14 -49.62 42.58
CA TRP A 735 0.78 -50.17 42.59
C TRP A 735 0.77 -51.70 42.55
N SER A 736 1.49 -52.30 41.58
CA SER A 736 1.53 -53.76 41.36
C SER A 736 2.03 -54.52 42.60
N TYR A 737 3.06 -53.99 43.28
CA TYR A 737 3.57 -54.56 44.53
C TYR A 737 2.54 -54.51 45.67
N HIS A 738 1.77 -53.41 45.78
CA HIS A 738 0.76 -53.27 46.83
C HIS A 738 -0.49 -54.17 46.67
N ILE A 739 -0.67 -54.87 45.53
CA ILE A 739 -1.78 -55.82 45.32
C ILE A 739 -1.43 -57.27 45.74
N GLU A 740 -0.19 -57.55 46.17
CA GLU A 740 0.26 -58.92 46.53
C GLU A 740 -0.58 -59.57 47.66
N ASN A 741 -1.35 -58.79 48.41
CA ASN A 741 -2.45 -59.30 49.25
C ASN A 741 -3.64 -59.73 48.40
N GLU A 742 -3.62 -60.99 47.93
CA GLU A 742 -4.69 -61.71 47.18
C GLU A 742 -6.10 -61.11 47.41
N PRO A 743 -6.65 -60.35 46.46
CA PRO A 743 -7.93 -59.67 46.70
C PRO A 743 -9.11 -60.66 46.73
N THR A 744 -8.91 -61.92 46.30
CA THR A 744 -9.86 -63.03 46.42
C THR A 744 -10.17 -63.36 47.88
N LYS A 745 -9.17 -63.34 48.79
CA LYS A 745 -9.36 -63.57 50.23
C LYS A 745 -10.31 -62.54 50.86
N LYS A 746 -10.36 -61.31 50.33
CA LYS A 746 -11.31 -60.27 50.79
C LYS A 746 -12.77 -60.55 50.41
N LEU A 747 -13.02 -61.44 49.45
CA LEU A 747 -14.36 -61.90 49.07
C LEU A 747 -14.85 -63.10 49.91
N GLU A 748 -13.99 -63.68 50.76
CA GLU A 748 -14.32 -64.79 51.67
C GLU A 748 -15.07 -64.33 52.94
N CYS A 749 -15.30 -63.02 53.10
CA CYS A 749 -16.09 -62.49 54.20
C CYS A 749 -17.62 -62.68 53.98
N PRO A 750 -18.44 -62.74 55.06
CA PRO A 750 -19.90 -62.81 54.94
C PRO A 750 -20.51 -61.58 54.26
N LEU A 751 -21.72 -61.73 53.70
CA LEU A 751 -22.40 -60.64 52.97
C LEU A 751 -22.83 -59.47 53.86
N ILE A 752 -23.24 -59.74 55.09
CA ILE A 752 -23.86 -58.77 56.00
C ILE A 752 -23.16 -58.83 57.36
N LYS A 753 -23.08 -57.69 58.06
CA LYS A 753 -22.72 -57.61 59.49
C LYS A 753 -23.71 -56.74 60.26
N ARG A 754 -23.81 -56.93 61.57
CA ARG A 754 -24.51 -56.01 62.50
C ARG A 754 -23.55 -54.89 62.90
N ILE A 755 -24.06 -53.67 63.10
CA ILE A 755 -23.26 -52.50 63.46
C ILE A 755 -23.26 -52.26 64.97
N ASN A 756 -24.44 -52.26 65.59
CA ASN A 756 -24.69 -51.93 67.00
C ASN A 756 -25.54 -53.02 67.66
N ASP A 757 -25.59 -53.03 69.00
CA ASP A 757 -26.51 -53.87 69.80
C ASP A 757 -27.99 -53.61 69.48
N GLU A 758 -28.32 -52.44 68.93
CA GLU A 758 -29.66 -52.07 68.43
C GLU A 758 -30.11 -52.88 67.19
N GLY A 759 -29.23 -53.69 66.60
CA GLY A 759 -29.58 -54.68 65.58
C GLY A 759 -29.50 -54.23 64.12
N TYR A 760 -29.15 -52.97 63.83
CA TYR A 760 -29.01 -52.47 62.46
C TYR A 760 -27.95 -53.21 61.64
N LEU A 761 -28.20 -53.39 60.34
CA LEU A 761 -27.36 -54.13 59.41
C LEU A 761 -26.49 -53.20 58.52
N GLN A 762 -25.35 -53.72 58.08
CA GLN A 762 -24.51 -53.16 57.02
C GLN A 762 -24.11 -54.25 56.02
N ALA A 763 -24.03 -53.91 54.73
CA ALA A 763 -23.36 -54.77 53.75
C ALA A 763 -21.87 -54.82 54.05
N ASN A 764 -21.33 -56.03 54.24
CA ASN A 764 -19.94 -56.25 54.64
C ASN A 764 -19.04 -56.44 53.42
N PHE A 765 -18.82 -55.37 52.66
CA PHE A 765 -17.99 -55.37 51.44
C PHE A 765 -16.78 -54.47 51.61
N ASP A 766 -15.56 -54.98 51.41
CA ASP A 766 -14.31 -54.23 51.60
C ASP A 766 -14.20 -53.03 50.62
N PRO A 767 -14.12 -51.78 51.11
CA PRO A 767 -13.98 -50.59 50.26
C PRO A 767 -12.71 -50.57 49.40
N SER A 768 -11.65 -51.28 49.80
CA SER A 768 -10.41 -51.37 49.02
C SER A 768 -10.59 -52.14 47.70
N LEU A 769 -11.55 -53.08 47.62
CA LEU A 769 -11.92 -53.72 46.36
C LEU A 769 -12.58 -52.73 45.39
N ILE A 770 -13.38 -51.78 45.90
CA ILE A 770 -13.99 -50.72 45.08
C ILE A 770 -12.90 -49.80 44.51
N LYS A 771 -11.90 -49.42 45.33
CA LYS A 771 -10.73 -48.67 44.86
C LYS A 771 -9.94 -49.46 43.80
N LEU A 772 -9.66 -50.74 44.05
CA LEU A 772 -8.95 -51.62 43.11
C LEU A 772 -9.68 -51.72 41.76
N PHE A 773 -11.01 -51.88 41.75
CA PHE A 773 -11.82 -51.88 40.53
C PHE A 773 -11.81 -50.54 39.76
N GLN A 774 -11.41 -49.44 40.39
CA GLN A 774 -11.19 -48.16 39.74
C GLN A 774 -9.73 -48.04 39.25
N GLU A 775 -8.74 -48.33 40.09
CA GLU A 775 -7.30 -48.38 39.71
C GLU A 775 -7.11 -49.19 38.42
N ILE A 776 -7.60 -50.44 38.39
CA ILE A 776 -7.49 -51.35 37.24
C ILE A 776 -8.07 -50.72 35.96
N LYS A 777 -9.23 -50.07 36.04
CA LYS A 777 -9.89 -49.44 34.88
C LYS A 777 -9.07 -48.25 34.33
N PHE A 778 -8.37 -47.52 35.19
CA PHE A 778 -7.48 -46.45 34.74
C PHE A 778 -6.19 -47.02 34.15
N TRP A 779 -5.61 -48.09 34.70
CA TRP A 779 -4.45 -48.78 34.12
C TRP A 779 -4.74 -49.43 32.76
N GLU A 780 -5.88 -50.10 32.62
CA GLU A 780 -6.43 -50.60 31.35
C GLU A 780 -6.48 -49.49 30.29
N ARG A 781 -7.06 -48.33 30.65
CA ARG A 781 -7.16 -47.16 29.77
C ARG A 781 -5.81 -46.46 29.50
N LEU A 782 -4.80 -46.70 30.33
CA LEU A 782 -3.43 -46.28 30.10
C LEU A 782 -2.65 -47.28 29.22
N GLY A 783 -3.18 -48.48 28.97
CA GLY A 783 -2.53 -49.50 28.16
C GLY A 783 -1.40 -50.24 28.89
N PHE A 784 -1.58 -50.52 30.19
CA PHE A 784 -0.68 -51.36 30.97
C PHE A 784 -1.28 -52.76 31.16
N ASP A 785 -0.44 -53.79 31.03
CA ASP A 785 -0.83 -55.18 31.24
C ASP A 785 -1.13 -55.46 32.72
N ILE A 786 -2.38 -55.76 33.04
CA ILE A 786 -2.86 -55.95 34.41
C ILE A 786 -2.44 -57.34 34.93
N PRO A 787 -1.89 -57.46 36.15
CA PRO A 787 -1.52 -58.75 36.74
C PRO A 787 -2.70 -59.76 36.73
N PRO A 788 -2.46 -61.06 36.46
CA PRO A 788 -3.53 -62.02 36.18
C PRO A 788 -4.52 -62.19 37.34
N TYR A 789 -4.04 -62.15 38.58
CA TYR A 789 -4.86 -62.22 39.80
C TYR A 789 -5.84 -61.02 39.94
N ALA A 790 -5.52 -59.87 39.35
CA ALA A 790 -6.38 -58.69 39.35
C ALA A 790 -7.39 -58.75 38.18
N THR A 791 -6.98 -59.33 37.04
CA THR A 791 -7.83 -59.58 35.87
C THR A 791 -8.94 -60.62 36.16
N GLU A 792 -8.64 -61.68 36.91
CA GLU A 792 -9.64 -62.66 37.36
C GLU A 792 -10.79 -61.97 38.11
N ILE A 793 -10.45 -61.13 39.09
CA ILE A 793 -11.42 -60.43 39.93
C ILE A 793 -12.14 -59.34 39.14
N LEU A 794 -11.48 -58.69 38.17
CA LEU A 794 -12.10 -57.75 37.24
C LEU A 794 -13.23 -58.43 36.42
N SER A 795 -13.06 -59.68 35.99
CA SER A 795 -14.11 -60.40 35.24
C SER A 795 -15.42 -60.51 36.04
N ARG A 796 -15.32 -60.75 37.35
CA ARG A 796 -16.45 -60.91 38.28
C ARG A 796 -17.03 -59.59 38.79
N LYS A 797 -16.47 -58.44 38.38
CA LYS A 797 -16.88 -57.10 38.82
C LYS A 797 -18.37 -56.81 38.64
N ASN A 798 -18.98 -57.28 37.55
CA ASN A 798 -20.41 -57.08 37.30
C ASN A 798 -21.30 -57.98 38.18
N GLU A 799 -20.87 -59.21 38.45
CA GLU A 799 -21.54 -60.11 39.41
C GLU A 799 -21.50 -59.50 40.82
N LEU A 800 -20.31 -59.12 41.28
CA LEU A 800 -20.05 -58.56 42.60
C LEU A 800 -20.77 -57.22 42.80
N ARG A 801 -20.87 -56.40 41.74
CA ARG A 801 -21.67 -55.17 41.75
C ARG A 801 -23.15 -55.48 41.97
N THR A 802 -23.75 -56.34 41.15
CA THR A 802 -25.16 -56.72 41.25
C THR A 802 -25.48 -57.38 42.60
N ALA A 803 -24.60 -58.28 43.06
CA ALA A 803 -24.69 -58.89 44.39
C ALA A 803 -24.66 -57.84 45.51
N ARG A 804 -23.75 -56.86 45.44
CA ARG A 804 -23.65 -55.76 46.43
C ARG A 804 -24.87 -54.85 46.40
N GLU A 805 -25.39 -54.51 45.21
CA GLU A 805 -26.61 -53.71 45.07
C GLU A 805 -27.83 -54.46 45.66
N ASN A 806 -27.97 -55.76 45.39
CA ASN A 806 -29.04 -56.60 45.96
C ASN A 806 -28.92 -56.77 47.50
N VAL A 807 -27.71 -56.97 48.04
CA VAL A 807 -27.48 -57.05 49.49
C VAL A 807 -27.75 -55.70 50.17
N MET A 808 -27.39 -54.58 49.54
CA MET A 808 -27.74 -53.24 50.02
C MET A 808 -29.25 -53.00 50.04
N LEU A 809 -30.02 -53.60 49.13
CA LEU A 809 -31.48 -53.58 49.19
C LEU A 809 -32.03 -54.37 50.39
N ILE A 810 -31.51 -55.57 50.70
CA ILE A 810 -31.88 -56.32 51.92
C ILE A 810 -31.63 -55.48 53.18
N VAL A 811 -30.42 -54.90 53.27
CA VAL A 811 -30.01 -54.05 54.40
C VAL A 811 -30.93 -52.83 54.54
N ARG A 812 -31.29 -52.19 53.43
CA ARG A 812 -32.24 -51.07 53.41
C ARG A 812 -33.65 -51.50 53.82
N ASP A 813 -34.15 -52.60 53.27
CA ASP A 813 -35.50 -53.10 53.51
C ASP A 813 -35.66 -53.53 54.98
N TYR A 814 -34.65 -54.16 55.59
CA TYR A 814 -34.61 -54.49 57.02
C TYR A 814 -34.48 -53.26 57.93
N ASN A 815 -33.50 -52.37 57.67
CA ASN A 815 -33.31 -51.17 58.51
C ASN A 815 -34.56 -50.27 58.46
N ARG A 816 -35.23 -50.15 57.31
CA ARG A 816 -36.52 -49.42 57.15
C ARG A 816 -37.65 -49.97 58.03
N ILE A 817 -37.68 -51.28 58.28
CA ILE A 817 -38.66 -51.90 59.19
C ILE A 817 -38.34 -51.51 60.64
N LEU A 818 -37.07 -51.47 61.03
CA LEU A 818 -36.65 -50.98 62.35
C LEU A 818 -36.93 -49.48 62.51
N ASP A 819 -36.62 -48.65 61.50
CA ASP A 819 -36.84 -47.20 61.52
C ASP A 819 -38.32 -46.82 61.70
N LYS A 820 -39.24 -47.67 61.21
CA LYS A 820 -40.69 -47.50 61.35
C LYS A 820 -41.26 -47.96 62.69
N LEU A 821 -40.52 -48.71 63.48
CA LEU A 821 -40.98 -49.30 64.75
C LEU A 821 -40.30 -48.62 65.93
N GLU A 822 -41.09 -48.02 66.81
CA GLU A 822 -40.62 -47.47 68.08
C GLU A 822 -40.13 -48.59 69.02
N PRO A 823 -39.26 -48.31 70.00
CA PRO A 823 -38.69 -49.34 70.87
C PRO A 823 -39.72 -50.28 71.53
N ASN A 824 -40.89 -49.76 71.90
CA ASN A 824 -41.99 -50.55 72.46
C ASN A 824 -42.69 -51.43 71.40
N GLU A 825 -42.84 -50.93 70.17
CA GLU A 825 -43.44 -51.68 69.06
C GLU A 825 -42.50 -52.76 68.52
N ARG A 826 -41.18 -52.56 68.62
CA ARG A 826 -40.17 -53.60 68.31
C ARG A 826 -40.32 -54.84 69.20
N ILE A 827 -40.92 -54.70 70.40
CA ILE A 827 -41.25 -55.83 71.29
C ILE A 827 -42.45 -56.62 70.72
N LEU A 828 -43.48 -55.93 70.22
CA LEU A 828 -44.64 -56.55 69.58
C LEU A 828 -44.25 -57.39 68.35
N PHE A 829 -43.40 -56.84 67.47
CA PHE A 829 -42.96 -57.54 66.26
C PHE A 829 -41.80 -58.52 66.48
N LYS A 830 -41.37 -58.77 67.73
CA LYS A 830 -40.13 -59.50 68.08
C LYS A 830 -40.04 -60.92 67.51
N GLU A 831 -41.11 -61.72 67.58
CA GLU A 831 -41.09 -63.08 67.02
C GLU A 831 -41.10 -63.07 65.48
N ARG A 832 -41.73 -62.07 64.86
CA ARG A 832 -41.77 -61.91 63.39
C ARG A 832 -40.41 -61.39 62.86
N LEU A 833 -39.76 -60.50 63.61
CA LEU A 833 -38.37 -60.08 63.39
C LEU A 833 -37.39 -61.27 63.55
N LYS A 834 -37.58 -62.15 64.55
CA LYS A 834 -36.80 -63.41 64.68
C LYS A 834 -36.97 -64.35 63.48
N VAL A 835 -38.14 -64.41 62.84
CA VAL A 835 -38.34 -65.21 61.61
C VAL A 835 -37.53 -64.62 60.45
N LEU A 836 -37.55 -63.29 60.29
CA LEU A 836 -36.73 -62.61 59.29
C LEU A 836 -35.22 -62.77 59.58
N ASP A 837 -34.80 -62.67 60.84
CA ASP A 837 -33.42 -62.93 61.29
C ASP A 837 -32.95 -64.36 60.98
N LYS A 838 -33.81 -65.37 61.18
CA LYS A 838 -33.50 -66.76 60.79
C LYS A 838 -33.25 -66.89 59.28
N LYS A 839 -33.96 -66.12 58.45
CA LYS A 839 -33.75 -66.04 56.99
C LYS A 839 -32.52 -65.23 56.61
N LEU A 840 -32.07 -64.27 57.45
CA LEU A 840 -30.86 -63.46 57.24
C LEU A 840 -29.57 -64.13 57.78
N ALA A 841 -29.68 -65.08 58.71
CA ALA A 841 -28.56 -65.80 59.31
C ALA A 841 -27.57 -66.45 58.31
N PRO A 842 -28.00 -67.00 57.14
CA PRO A 842 -27.07 -67.49 56.13
C PRO A 842 -26.13 -66.41 55.58
N GLY A 843 -26.62 -65.18 55.34
CA GLY A 843 -25.80 -64.05 54.87
C GLY A 843 -24.94 -63.38 55.94
N LEU A 844 -25.24 -63.62 57.22
CA LEU A 844 -24.39 -63.24 58.35
C LEU A 844 -23.22 -64.21 58.57
N ASN A 845 -23.44 -65.53 58.33
CA ASN A 845 -22.53 -66.57 58.84
C ASN A 845 -21.94 -67.55 57.80
N LYS A 846 -22.54 -67.74 56.61
CA LYS A 846 -22.21 -68.90 55.72
C LYS A 846 -22.12 -68.57 54.21
N ILE A 847 -22.81 -67.53 53.75
CA ILE A 847 -22.74 -67.04 52.38
C ILE A 847 -21.69 -65.93 52.31
N THR A 848 -20.74 -66.08 51.39
CA THR A 848 -19.64 -65.16 51.13
C THR A 848 -19.76 -64.61 49.71
N TRP A 849 -19.08 -63.51 49.40
CA TRP A 849 -19.21 -62.82 48.11
C TRP A 849 -18.74 -63.64 46.89
N LEU A 850 -18.02 -64.74 47.10
CA LEU A 850 -17.64 -65.67 46.04
C LEU A 850 -18.81 -66.51 45.49
N LYS A 851 -19.89 -66.69 46.27
CA LYS A 851 -21.04 -67.56 45.94
C LYS A 851 -22.18 -66.77 45.26
N PRO A 852 -23.01 -67.42 44.41
CA PRO A 852 -24.19 -66.76 43.83
C PRO A 852 -25.17 -66.34 44.93
N THR A 853 -25.50 -65.04 44.99
CA THR A 853 -26.35 -64.47 46.06
C THR A 853 -27.81 -64.25 45.64
N HIS A 854 -28.11 -64.32 44.34
CA HIS A 854 -29.36 -63.83 43.76
C HIS A 854 -30.64 -64.42 44.40
N GLU A 855 -30.73 -65.76 44.47
CA GLU A 855 -31.87 -66.48 45.02
C GLU A 855 -32.10 -66.14 46.50
N TYR A 856 -31.04 -66.20 47.32
CA TYR A 856 -31.04 -65.75 48.71
C TYR A 856 -31.49 -64.28 48.85
N THR A 857 -31.04 -63.38 47.97
CA THR A 857 -31.47 -61.98 48.02
C THR A 857 -32.94 -61.77 47.67
N ILE A 858 -33.54 -62.64 46.84
CA ILE A 858 -34.98 -62.60 46.55
C ILE A 858 -35.78 -63.11 47.75
N GLU A 859 -35.42 -64.28 48.31
CA GLU A 859 -36.09 -64.87 49.47
C GLU A 859 -36.13 -63.92 50.67
N CYS A 860 -34.99 -63.32 51.02
CA CYS A 860 -34.93 -62.34 52.12
C CYS A 860 -35.80 -61.10 51.86
N ARG A 861 -35.90 -60.64 50.61
CA ARG A 861 -36.69 -59.44 50.27
C ARG A 861 -38.18 -59.69 50.15
N ILE A 862 -38.60 -60.91 49.79
CA ILE A 862 -40.00 -61.33 49.89
C ILE A 862 -40.43 -61.29 51.36
N HIS A 863 -39.70 -61.96 52.26
CA HIS A 863 -40.04 -61.98 53.69
C HIS A 863 -39.93 -60.59 54.37
N ALA A 864 -38.97 -59.75 53.96
CA ALA A 864 -38.93 -58.35 54.40
C ALA A 864 -40.14 -57.54 53.91
N SER A 865 -40.59 -57.74 52.66
CA SER A 865 -41.79 -57.10 52.10
C SER A 865 -43.07 -57.55 52.81
N GLU A 866 -43.21 -58.84 53.10
CA GLU A 866 -44.32 -59.41 53.88
C GLU A 866 -44.40 -58.78 55.27
N LEU A 867 -43.27 -58.72 56.00
CA LEU A 867 -43.22 -58.08 57.31
C LEU A 867 -43.47 -56.56 57.22
N GLN A 868 -42.92 -55.89 56.21
CA GLN A 868 -43.16 -54.46 55.99
C GLN A 868 -44.64 -54.15 55.73
N GLN A 869 -45.36 -54.99 54.97
CA GLN A 869 -46.81 -54.85 54.77
C GLN A 869 -47.61 -55.06 56.06
N GLN A 870 -47.15 -55.95 56.96
CA GLN A 870 -47.78 -56.16 58.27
C GLN A 870 -47.57 -54.93 59.18
N VAL A 871 -46.35 -54.40 59.23
CA VAL A 871 -46.02 -53.15 59.95
C VAL A 871 -46.80 -51.96 59.39
N ASP A 872 -46.97 -51.87 58.07
CA ASP A 872 -47.70 -50.75 57.44
C ASP A 872 -49.22 -50.87 57.68
N LYS A 873 -49.79 -52.07 57.71
CA LYS A 873 -51.19 -52.29 58.14
C LYS A 873 -51.40 -51.93 59.62
N PHE A 874 -50.46 -52.30 60.48
CA PHE A 874 -50.48 -51.94 61.91
C PHE A 874 -50.39 -50.41 62.10
N LYS A 875 -49.41 -49.73 61.47
CA LYS A 875 -49.26 -48.26 61.54
C LYS A 875 -50.45 -47.51 60.93
N GLN A 876 -51.04 -48.00 59.84
CA GLN A 876 -52.27 -47.44 59.28
C GLN A 876 -53.43 -47.55 60.28
N SER A 877 -53.64 -48.74 60.86
CA SER A 877 -54.68 -48.98 61.87
C SER A 877 -54.49 -48.09 63.11
N TYR A 878 -53.26 -47.96 63.60
CA TYR A 878 -52.90 -47.08 64.71
C TYR A 878 -53.18 -45.60 64.40
N LEU A 879 -52.85 -45.14 63.19
CA LEU A 879 -53.18 -43.78 62.74
C LEU A 879 -54.70 -43.57 62.57
N ASP A 880 -55.45 -44.60 62.18
CA ASP A 880 -56.92 -44.53 62.05
C ASP A 880 -57.62 -44.57 63.42
N CYS A 881 -57.12 -45.32 64.41
CA CYS A 881 -57.47 -45.15 65.82
C CYS A 881 -57.25 -43.70 66.26
N ILE A 882 -56.04 -43.15 66.10
CA ILE A 882 -55.73 -41.76 66.50
C ILE A 882 -56.69 -40.74 65.83
N LYS A 883 -57.07 -40.94 64.56
CA LYS A 883 -58.08 -40.10 63.89
C LYS A 883 -59.48 -40.24 64.50
N LEU A 884 -59.87 -41.44 64.96
CA LEU A 884 -61.15 -41.68 65.64
C LEU A 884 -61.15 -41.07 67.04
N CYS A 885 -60.15 -41.35 67.88
CA CYS A 885 -59.99 -40.73 69.19
C CYS A 885 -60.00 -39.19 69.07
N LYS A 886 -59.31 -38.65 68.04
CA LYS A 886 -59.32 -37.22 67.75
C LYS A 886 -60.71 -36.71 67.32
N LYS A 887 -61.42 -37.39 66.41
CA LYS A 887 -62.81 -37.02 66.05
C LYS A 887 -63.73 -37.01 67.27
N ILE A 888 -63.62 -38.01 68.15
CA ILE A 888 -64.36 -38.09 69.42
C ILE A 888 -64.02 -36.90 70.34
N SER A 889 -62.75 -36.47 70.39
CA SER A 889 -62.35 -35.25 71.12
C SER A 889 -62.83 -33.93 70.49
N GLU A 890 -63.05 -33.90 69.17
CA GLU A 890 -63.49 -32.72 68.41
C GLU A 890 -65.02 -32.63 68.24
N THR A 891 -65.78 -33.69 68.58
CA THR A 891 -67.26 -33.68 68.54
C THR A 891 -67.87 -32.84 69.66
N LEU A 892 -68.29 -31.62 69.29
CA LEU A 892 -69.02 -30.69 70.16
C LEU A 892 -70.40 -31.23 70.57
N LEU A 893 -70.50 -31.68 71.83
CA LEU A 893 -71.73 -32.19 72.47
C LEU A 893 -72.85 -31.14 72.66
N VAL A 894 -72.55 -29.86 72.47
CA VAL A 894 -73.54 -28.77 72.49
C VAL A 894 -73.28 -27.88 71.29
N LYS A 895 -74.30 -27.66 70.46
CA LYS A 895 -74.22 -26.71 69.34
C LYS A 895 -75.35 -25.70 69.40
N ILE A 896 -75.03 -24.54 69.94
CA ILE A 896 -75.82 -23.31 69.88
C ILE A 896 -75.85 -22.85 68.41
N ASP A 897 -77.05 -22.59 67.89
CA ASP A 897 -77.20 -21.96 66.58
C ASP A 897 -77.48 -20.47 66.80
N THR A 898 -76.51 -19.61 66.46
CA THR A 898 -76.57 -18.17 66.75
C THR A 898 -77.59 -17.41 65.90
N ARG A 899 -78.34 -18.11 65.02
CA ARG A 899 -79.40 -17.53 64.18
C ARG A 899 -80.82 -17.87 64.63
N LYS A 900 -81.01 -18.81 65.56
CA LYS A 900 -82.34 -19.07 66.16
C LYS A 900 -82.37 -18.57 67.60
N ILE A 901 -83.31 -17.68 67.89
CA ILE A 901 -83.72 -17.41 69.28
C ILE A 901 -84.63 -18.57 69.68
N PHE A 902 -84.35 -19.20 70.81
CA PHE A 902 -85.13 -20.32 71.34
C PHE A 902 -85.93 -19.82 72.53
N GLU A 903 -87.25 -19.99 72.48
CA GLU A 903 -88.13 -19.73 73.62
C GLU A 903 -88.34 -21.01 74.45
N ASN A 904 -89.12 -20.91 75.53
CA ASN A 904 -89.24 -21.93 76.59
C ASN A 904 -89.26 -23.39 76.07
N LEU A 905 -88.34 -24.21 76.59
CA LEU A 905 -88.15 -25.65 76.32
C LEU A 905 -87.75 -26.05 74.88
N GLU A 906 -87.94 -25.22 73.84
CA GLU A 906 -87.52 -25.56 72.46
C GLU A 906 -86.01 -25.84 72.36
N PHE A 907 -85.17 -25.10 73.10
CA PHE A 907 -83.73 -25.33 73.12
C PHE A 907 -83.39 -26.72 73.66
N GLU A 908 -84.13 -27.17 74.66
CA GLU A 908 -83.89 -28.45 75.34
C GLU A 908 -84.29 -29.61 74.43
N GLU A 909 -85.44 -29.55 73.74
CA GLU A 909 -85.79 -30.54 72.70
C GLU A 909 -84.81 -30.53 71.52
N TYR A 910 -84.36 -29.35 71.09
CA TYR A 910 -83.39 -29.22 70.00
C TYR A 910 -82.03 -29.83 70.37
N GLN A 911 -81.50 -29.56 71.56
CA GLN A 911 -80.28 -30.22 72.03
C GLN A 911 -80.55 -31.72 72.27
N VAL A 912 -81.66 -32.16 72.85
CA VAL A 912 -81.94 -33.60 73.09
C VAL A 912 -81.98 -34.40 71.79
N ASN A 913 -82.69 -33.93 70.76
CA ASN A 913 -82.74 -34.64 69.47
C ASN A 913 -81.40 -34.60 68.72
N LYS A 914 -80.63 -33.53 68.86
CA LYS A 914 -79.28 -33.41 68.29
C LYS A 914 -78.26 -34.26 69.04
N ASN A 915 -78.38 -34.35 70.36
CA ASN A 915 -77.55 -35.18 71.23
C ASN A 915 -77.83 -36.67 70.99
N LYS A 916 -79.08 -37.08 70.74
CA LYS A 916 -79.38 -38.44 70.25
C LYS A 916 -78.62 -38.75 68.95
N LYS A 917 -78.52 -37.79 68.02
CA LYS A 917 -77.76 -37.97 66.78
C LYS A 917 -76.24 -37.99 67.03
N ILE A 918 -75.71 -37.07 67.83
CA ILE A 918 -74.27 -37.03 68.19
C ILE A 918 -73.87 -38.30 68.97
N LEU A 919 -74.73 -38.81 69.85
CA LEU A 919 -74.55 -40.10 70.53
C LEU A 919 -74.56 -41.26 69.54
N SER A 920 -75.43 -41.26 68.53
CA SER A 920 -75.40 -42.27 67.45
C SER A 920 -74.11 -42.21 66.65
N ASP A 921 -73.65 -41.02 66.27
CA ASP A 921 -72.39 -40.82 65.54
C ASP A 921 -71.17 -41.24 66.42
N LEU A 922 -71.20 -40.93 67.72
CA LEU A 922 -70.19 -41.34 68.71
C LEU A 922 -70.17 -42.85 68.94
N VAL A 923 -71.32 -43.52 69.03
CA VAL A 923 -71.40 -44.98 69.12
C VAL A 923 -70.80 -45.62 67.87
N ILE A 924 -71.10 -45.12 66.67
CA ILE A 924 -70.48 -45.59 65.43
C ILE A 924 -68.95 -45.38 65.44
N TYR A 925 -68.46 -44.25 65.95
CA TYR A 925 -67.02 -44.03 66.09
C TYR A 925 -66.39 -45.00 67.11
N LEU A 926 -67.00 -45.23 68.27
CA LEU A 926 -66.52 -46.15 69.29
C LEU A 926 -66.57 -47.62 68.84
N GLU A 927 -67.62 -48.04 68.12
CA GLU A 927 -67.69 -49.37 67.49
C GLU A 927 -66.59 -49.55 66.44
N SER A 928 -66.33 -48.51 65.62
CA SER A 928 -65.24 -48.55 64.65
C SER A 928 -63.85 -48.56 65.31
N GLU A 929 -63.67 -47.82 66.41
CA GLU A 929 -62.44 -47.83 67.22
C GLU A 929 -62.24 -49.20 67.87
N TYR A 930 -63.28 -49.80 68.46
CA TYR A 930 -63.24 -51.15 69.02
C TYR A 930 -62.91 -52.21 67.96
N HIS A 931 -63.47 -52.08 66.74
CA HIS A 931 -63.14 -52.97 65.62
C HIS A 931 -61.68 -52.84 65.14
N ILE A 932 -61.10 -51.64 65.16
CA ILE A 932 -59.69 -51.42 64.76
C ILE A 932 -58.73 -51.80 65.89
N CYS A 933 -59.07 -51.51 67.16
CA CYS A 933 -58.33 -52.00 68.32
C CYS A 933 -58.34 -53.54 68.39
N GLY A 934 -59.50 -54.18 68.19
CA GLY A 934 -59.61 -55.64 68.04
C GLY A 934 -59.03 -56.19 66.72
N PHE A 935 -58.57 -55.35 65.79
CA PHE A 935 -57.70 -55.73 64.68
C PHE A 935 -56.22 -55.62 65.08
N VAL A 936 -55.85 -54.60 65.86
CA VAL A 936 -54.50 -54.43 66.46
C VAL A 936 -54.18 -55.54 67.48
N GLU A 937 -55.13 -55.97 68.32
CA GLU A 937 -54.95 -57.12 69.21
C GLU A 937 -54.70 -58.44 68.45
N ARG A 938 -55.19 -58.57 67.22
CA ARG A 938 -54.83 -59.72 66.35
C ARG A 938 -53.38 -59.67 65.83
N PHE A 939 -52.61 -58.63 66.16
CA PHE A 939 -51.15 -58.63 66.05
C PHE A 939 -50.43 -58.93 67.38
N THR A 940 -51.09 -58.91 68.54
CA THR A 940 -50.46 -59.16 69.86
C THR A 940 -50.53 -60.63 70.32
N VAL A 941 -51.43 -61.43 69.76
CA VAL A 941 -51.72 -62.81 70.22
C VAL A 941 -50.94 -63.90 69.43
N HIS A 942 -50.26 -63.56 68.33
CA HIS A 942 -49.44 -64.47 67.50
C HIS A 942 -48.15 -63.80 66.97
#